data_AF-A0A534TW45-F1
#
_entry.id   AF-A0A534TW45-F1
#
_cell.length_a   1.000
_cell.length_b   1.000
_cell.length_c   1.000
_cell.angle_alpha   90.00
_cell.angle_beta   90.00
_cell.angle_gamma   90.00
#
_symmetry.space_group_name_H-M   'P 1'
#
loop_
_entity.id
_entity.type
_entity.pdbx_description
1 polymer ?
#
loop_
_entity_poly.entity_id
_entity_poly.type
_entity_poly.pdbx_seq_one_letter_code
_entity_poly.pdbx_strand_id
1 'polypeptide(L)'
;MTKPNDCADAVCSPATQCNGGPNSGALCTADSECPAAVCAISDADSVNEGVCAGGPFEQFCAIETFRACGTNTDCTALGDTCTRGKFRECFTDNGIVGGEVSAAGVASVPCSDDSSEAGLGALFCVSATSSGSANSAFGLPGLGRFTIHGVANAPATPTTTPTTLTATPTRTLTSTALTVTPTATATPAATATGSTQTPSVTPTATPTSTALTATPTATPIPPATETATATGSTETPSATPTATPTSTALTATPTATPIPPATETATATGPTLTPIDLAWTGNGHDQPFGGTLTLELGACAGAPPDCGQCSVTGGVPNTAGEPLANKRCAGDTALACTSDADCGAAAPCALHMGAPLPLSVGGVSVCTTSQVTGPITGTTNVTDGTSALNVNVGAQIFGGVTFTQPCPVCIGDATPNDGIRSGTCSNGLHDAAPCDVNATSTLFGATSFDCPPSPPSSFGTVNLAMTLATAYQSRVLSVASPACSAPGFTSDKCACDTCNNAAATACSSNADCIAVGATVCGGKRCIGGTNDGKPCAASSECPAGVCGVRGQVTAPNQCQDAVCSPNTPPDQDSVNEGTCAGGPFQTFCAIQTYRECASDADCTAPGDACTVGKLRECFTLNGTLGDAASVRGEPAIPENGATRPGLGALFCVAPTTSAFVNTALGLPGLGRVT
;
A
#
# COMPACT_ATOMS: atom_id res chain seq x y z
N MET A 1 -35.63 12.45 11.27
CA MET A 1 -35.31 12.99 12.61
C MET A 1 -34.43 11.96 13.29
N THR A 2 -33.12 12.17 13.31
CA THR A 2 -32.19 11.36 14.09
C THR A 2 -32.27 11.84 15.53
N LYS A 3 -32.80 11.01 16.43
CA LYS A 3 -32.71 11.28 17.87
C LYS A 3 -31.38 10.71 18.39
N PRO A 4 -30.63 11.44 19.23
CA PRO A 4 -29.38 10.94 19.80
C PRO A 4 -29.52 9.68 20.65
N ASN A 5 -30.65 9.55 21.35
CA ASN A 5 -31.06 8.36 22.09
C ASN A 5 -32.60 8.27 22.04
N ASP A 6 -33.14 7.10 22.38
CA ASP A 6 -34.58 6.87 22.49
C ASP A 6 -35.06 6.91 23.95
N CYS A 7 -34.29 7.53 24.85
CA CYS A 7 -34.71 7.73 26.23
C CYS A 7 -35.87 8.73 26.29
N ALA A 8 -36.93 8.41 27.01
CA ALA A 8 -38.12 9.26 27.13
C ALA A 8 -37.83 10.59 27.85
N ASP A 9 -36.82 10.61 28.72
CA ASP A 9 -36.26 11.80 29.37
C ASP A 9 -35.08 12.42 28.60
N ALA A 10 -34.71 11.84 27.45
CA ALA A 10 -33.53 12.16 26.64
C ALA A 10 -32.17 12.01 27.37
N VAL A 11 -32.12 11.33 28.52
CA VAL A 11 -30.89 11.18 29.32
C VAL A 11 -30.47 9.72 29.40
N CYS A 12 -29.35 9.40 28.75
CA CYS A 12 -28.64 8.15 28.99
C CYS A 12 -27.72 8.30 30.21
N SER A 13 -28.06 7.64 31.32
CA SER A 13 -27.24 7.66 32.54
C SER A 13 -26.37 6.41 32.62
N PRO A 14 -25.08 6.48 33.02
CA PRO A 14 -24.23 5.30 33.17
C PRO A 14 -24.92 4.23 34.00
N ALA A 15 -24.92 2.99 33.51
CA ALA A 15 -25.54 1.88 34.22
C ALA A 15 -24.58 1.39 35.32
N THR A 16 -24.95 1.59 36.58
CA THR A 16 -24.25 0.98 37.72
C THR A 16 -24.99 -0.28 38.16
N GLN A 17 -24.24 -1.36 38.40
CA GLN A 17 -24.75 -2.62 38.95
C GLN A 17 -23.91 -3.07 40.15
N CYS A 18 -24.50 -3.91 40.99
CA CYS A 18 -23.81 -4.54 42.09
C CYS A 18 -22.72 -5.48 41.56
N ASN A 19 -21.46 -5.18 41.88
CA ASN A 19 -20.31 -6.00 41.57
C ASN A 19 -19.96 -6.89 42.78
N GLY A 20 -20.43 -8.14 42.74
CA GLY A 20 -20.33 -9.13 43.82
C GLY A 20 -21.62 -9.30 44.63
N GLY A 21 -21.57 -10.16 45.65
CA GLY A 21 -22.68 -10.37 46.60
C GLY A 21 -23.87 -11.17 46.03
N PRO A 22 -24.94 -11.37 46.83
CA PRO A 22 -26.12 -12.17 46.46
C PRO A 22 -26.95 -11.57 45.33
N ASN A 23 -26.76 -10.28 45.02
CA ASN A 23 -27.44 -9.55 43.96
C ASN A 23 -26.47 -9.02 42.89
N SER A 24 -25.35 -9.70 42.67
CA SER A 24 -24.43 -9.37 41.58
C SER A 24 -25.18 -9.26 40.25
N GLY A 25 -24.95 -8.17 39.51
CA GLY A 25 -25.64 -7.84 38.25
C GLY A 25 -26.98 -7.12 38.41
N ALA A 26 -27.47 -6.88 39.64
CA ALA A 26 -28.63 -6.01 39.87
C ALA A 26 -28.23 -4.55 39.68
N LEU A 27 -29.07 -3.75 39.02
CA LEU A 27 -28.90 -2.30 38.94
C LEU A 27 -28.89 -1.70 40.35
N CYS A 28 -28.03 -0.71 40.54
CA CYS A 28 -27.91 0.03 41.79
C CYS A 28 -27.59 1.48 41.48
N THR A 29 -27.85 2.36 42.42
CA THR A 29 -27.50 3.78 42.42
C THR A 29 -26.57 4.14 43.60
N ALA A 30 -26.46 3.24 44.58
CA ALA A 30 -25.55 3.36 45.72
C ALA A 30 -25.14 1.97 46.26
N ASP A 31 -23.96 1.89 46.89
CA ASP A 31 -23.42 0.66 47.48
C ASP A 31 -24.36 -0.02 48.49
N SER A 32 -25.19 0.76 49.18
CA SER A 32 -26.17 0.22 50.15
C SER A 32 -27.21 -0.71 49.51
N GLU A 33 -27.40 -0.62 48.20
CA GLU A 33 -28.31 -1.47 47.41
C GLU A 33 -27.63 -2.80 47.03
N CYS A 34 -26.35 -2.98 47.37
CA CYS A 34 -25.52 -4.14 47.03
C CYS A 34 -25.03 -4.84 48.31
N PRO A 35 -25.83 -5.72 48.94
CA PRO A 35 -25.44 -6.41 50.16
C PRO A 35 -24.13 -7.18 49.99
N ALA A 36 -23.09 -6.75 50.72
CA ALA A 36 -21.72 -7.28 50.63
C ALA A 36 -21.04 -7.11 49.26
N ALA A 37 -21.40 -6.05 48.52
CA ALA A 37 -20.87 -5.71 47.21
C ALA A 37 -20.78 -4.19 47.02
N VAL A 38 -20.25 -3.74 45.88
CA VAL A 38 -20.11 -2.32 45.54
C VAL A 38 -20.96 -2.02 44.33
N CYS A 39 -21.61 -0.87 44.32
CA CYS A 39 -22.31 -0.35 43.17
C CYS A 39 -21.31 0.26 42.20
N ALA A 40 -20.98 -0.47 41.13
CA ALA A 40 -19.96 -0.08 40.17
C ALA A 40 -20.52 -0.13 38.74
N ILE A 41 -19.90 0.57 37.81
CA ILE A 41 -20.23 0.45 36.38
C ILE A 41 -19.96 -1.01 35.99
N SER A 42 -21.01 -1.71 35.53
CA SER A 42 -20.93 -3.13 35.22
C SER A 42 -20.13 -3.34 33.95
N ASP A 43 -19.03 -4.08 34.07
CA ASP A 43 -18.01 -4.36 33.04
C ASP A 43 -17.08 -3.22 32.68
N ALA A 44 -15.78 -3.50 32.81
CA ALA A 44 -14.71 -2.67 32.23
C ALA A 44 -14.81 -2.58 30.70
N ASP A 45 -15.59 -3.48 30.08
CA ASP A 45 -15.85 -3.53 28.64
C ASP A 45 -17.02 -2.63 28.19
N SER A 46 -17.83 -2.11 29.12
CA SER A 46 -19.02 -1.29 28.83
C SER A 46 -18.78 0.22 28.92
N VAL A 47 -17.52 0.67 28.76
CA VAL A 47 -17.20 2.11 28.73
C VAL A 47 -18.13 2.79 27.70
N ASN A 48 -18.90 3.77 28.16
CA ASN A 48 -19.90 4.54 27.40
C ASN A 48 -21.29 3.88 27.14
N GLU A 49 -21.68 2.86 27.90
CA GLU A 49 -23.07 2.39 27.97
C GLU A 49 -23.82 2.94 29.20
N GLY A 50 -25.09 3.26 28.98
CA GLY A 50 -26.01 3.70 30.02
C GLY A 50 -27.39 3.11 29.86
N VAL A 51 -28.31 3.52 30.73
CA VAL A 51 -29.71 3.14 30.72
C VAL A 51 -30.61 4.37 30.68
N CYS A 52 -31.74 4.25 29.99
CA CYS A 52 -32.77 5.28 29.95
C CYS A 52 -33.63 5.23 31.23
N ALA A 53 -33.28 6.01 32.25
CA ALA A 53 -34.00 6.02 33.53
C ALA A 53 -35.48 6.44 33.38
N GLY A 54 -35.78 7.38 32.48
CA GLY A 54 -37.15 7.80 32.14
C GLY A 54 -37.95 6.80 31.29
N GLY A 55 -37.37 5.66 30.90
CA GLY A 55 -37.94 4.72 29.94
C GLY A 55 -37.56 5.02 28.49
N PRO A 56 -38.07 4.27 27.49
CA PRO A 56 -39.06 3.21 27.62
C PRO A 56 -38.54 1.99 28.38
N PHE A 57 -39.46 1.33 29.07
CA PHE A 57 -39.19 0.10 29.80
C PHE A 57 -39.59 -1.08 28.93
N GLU A 58 -38.66 -1.98 28.68
CA GLU A 58 -38.91 -3.20 27.93
C GLU A 58 -39.30 -4.30 28.90
N GLN A 59 -40.41 -4.98 28.61
CA GLN A 59 -40.82 -6.15 29.38
C GLN A 59 -40.48 -7.41 28.59
N PHE A 60 -39.89 -8.36 29.30
CA PHE A 60 -39.55 -9.68 28.80
C PHE A 60 -40.28 -10.73 29.62
N CYS A 61 -40.52 -11.87 28.98
CA CYS A 61 -41.02 -13.03 29.66
C CYS A 61 -40.01 -13.54 30.71
N ALA A 62 -40.51 -14.01 31.85
CA ALA A 62 -39.71 -14.43 32.99
C ALA A 62 -38.93 -15.74 32.73
N ILE A 63 -39.49 -16.65 31.94
CA ILE A 63 -38.86 -17.92 31.54
C ILE A 63 -38.20 -17.75 30.16
N GLU A 64 -38.94 -17.29 29.16
CA GLU A 64 -38.40 -16.97 27.82
C GLU A 64 -37.75 -15.58 27.80
N THR A 65 -36.62 -15.39 28.49
CA THR A 65 -36.02 -14.07 28.76
C THR A 65 -35.59 -13.27 27.52
N PHE A 66 -35.56 -13.89 26.34
CA PHE A 66 -35.26 -13.25 25.06
C PHE A 66 -36.51 -12.74 24.31
N ARG A 67 -37.72 -13.07 24.81
CA ARG A 67 -38.99 -12.70 24.19
C ARG A 67 -39.54 -11.45 24.88
N ALA A 68 -39.62 -10.36 24.12
CA ALA A 68 -40.34 -9.17 24.56
C ALA A 68 -41.85 -9.45 24.64
N CYS A 69 -42.53 -8.85 25.61
CA CYS A 69 -43.95 -9.04 25.87
C CYS A 69 -44.61 -7.72 26.27
N GLY A 70 -45.88 -7.54 25.92
CA GLY A 70 -46.73 -6.50 26.50
C GLY A 70 -47.67 -7.05 27.58
N THR A 71 -47.89 -8.36 27.58
CA THR A 71 -48.80 -9.08 28.47
C THR A 71 -48.33 -10.53 28.70
N ASN A 72 -48.87 -11.21 29.72
CA ASN A 72 -48.55 -12.62 29.98
C ASN A 72 -48.92 -13.56 28.82
N THR A 73 -49.87 -13.19 27.95
CA THR A 73 -50.25 -14.04 26.80
C THR A 73 -49.21 -14.06 25.70
N ASP A 74 -48.29 -13.10 25.68
CA ASP A 74 -47.17 -13.09 24.73
C ASP A 74 -46.10 -14.12 25.13
N CYS A 75 -46.14 -14.61 26.38
CA CYS A 75 -45.22 -15.60 26.91
C CYS A 75 -45.81 -17.01 26.73
N THR A 76 -45.19 -17.80 25.86
CA THR A 76 -45.76 -19.07 25.39
C THR A 76 -45.39 -20.25 26.27
N ALA A 77 -44.32 -20.13 27.05
CA ALA A 77 -43.95 -21.13 28.04
C ALA A 77 -45.00 -21.23 29.17
N LEU A 78 -45.35 -22.47 29.55
CA LEU A 78 -46.35 -22.72 30.58
C LEU A 78 -45.88 -22.17 31.94
N GLY A 79 -46.66 -21.24 32.51
CA GLY A 79 -46.33 -20.58 33.77
C GLY A 79 -45.42 -19.35 33.63
N ASP A 80 -45.13 -18.93 32.40
CA ASP A 80 -44.35 -17.72 32.14
C ASP A 80 -45.19 -16.45 32.32
N THR A 81 -44.54 -15.37 32.74
CA THR A 81 -45.18 -14.08 33.01
C THR A 81 -44.35 -12.94 32.46
N CYS A 82 -45.02 -11.90 31.96
CA CYS A 82 -44.41 -10.70 31.45
C CYS A 82 -44.06 -9.77 32.61
N THR A 83 -42.92 -10.03 33.26
CA THR A 83 -42.53 -9.32 34.49
C THR A 83 -41.08 -8.88 34.53
N ARG A 84 -40.23 -9.34 33.60
CA ARG A 84 -38.83 -8.91 33.55
C ARG A 84 -38.70 -7.60 32.82
N GLY A 85 -38.73 -6.54 33.59
CA GLY A 85 -38.38 -5.21 33.17
C GLY A 85 -36.91 -4.98 32.95
N LYS A 86 -36.50 -4.51 31.78
CA LYS A 86 -35.17 -3.92 31.55
C LYS A 86 -35.34 -2.49 31.08
N PHE A 87 -34.56 -1.57 31.65
CA PHE A 87 -34.40 -0.25 31.03
C PHE A 87 -33.65 -0.42 29.72
N ARG A 88 -34.07 0.32 28.69
CA ARG A 88 -33.37 0.32 27.41
C ARG A 88 -31.94 0.82 27.61
N GLU A 89 -30.99 0.07 27.08
CA GLU A 89 -29.57 0.47 27.02
C GLU A 89 -29.39 1.56 25.96
N CYS A 90 -28.43 2.44 26.20
CA CYS A 90 -28.15 3.59 25.35
C CYS A 90 -26.66 3.94 25.38
N PHE A 91 -26.20 4.70 24.39
CA PHE A 91 -24.86 5.28 24.40
C PHE A 91 -24.86 6.57 25.23
N THR A 92 -23.88 6.73 26.11
CA THR A 92 -23.81 7.87 27.05
C THR A 92 -23.35 9.19 26.40
N ASP A 93 -22.91 9.16 25.15
CA ASP A 93 -22.49 10.35 24.39
C ASP A 93 -23.66 11.32 24.15
N ASN A 94 -24.90 10.81 24.19
CA ASN A 94 -26.15 11.54 23.99
C ASN A 94 -26.14 12.44 22.74
N GLY A 95 -25.35 12.07 21.72
CA GLY A 95 -25.13 12.85 20.49
C GLY A 95 -24.61 14.27 20.71
N ILE A 96 -23.96 14.54 21.84
CA ILE A 96 -23.29 15.82 22.10
C ILE A 96 -22.07 15.91 21.19
N VAL A 97 -21.92 17.02 20.48
CA VAL A 97 -20.71 17.28 19.67
C VAL A 97 -19.49 17.28 20.58
N GLY A 98 -18.58 16.33 20.35
CA GLY A 98 -17.40 16.11 21.19
C GLY A 98 -17.55 15.00 22.24
N GLY A 99 -18.72 14.34 22.32
CA GLY A 99 -18.87 13.06 23.01
C GLY A 99 -18.19 11.93 22.24
N GLU A 100 -17.68 10.93 22.95
CA GLU A 100 -17.00 9.77 22.36
C GLU A 100 -17.80 8.51 22.66
N VAL A 101 -18.04 7.70 21.62
CA VAL A 101 -18.41 6.30 21.76
C VAL A 101 -17.18 5.49 21.42
N SER A 102 -16.80 4.58 22.30
CA SER A 102 -15.67 3.70 22.13
C SER A 102 -16.13 2.25 22.05
N ALA A 103 -15.43 1.46 21.23
CA ALA A 103 -15.41 0.01 21.33
C ALA A 103 -13.94 -0.39 21.48
N ALA A 104 -13.63 -1.10 22.57
CA ALA A 104 -12.28 -1.60 22.80
C ALA A 104 -12.29 -3.12 22.62
N GLY A 105 -11.28 -3.63 21.93
CA GLY A 105 -10.93 -5.03 22.04
C GLY A 105 -10.13 -5.27 23.33
N VAL A 106 -10.26 -6.47 23.91
CA VAL A 106 -9.42 -6.89 25.04
C VAL A 106 -8.30 -7.75 24.48
N ALA A 107 -7.06 -7.24 24.56
CA ALA A 107 -5.89 -8.05 24.25
C ALA A 107 -5.70 -9.11 25.34
N SER A 108 -5.84 -10.38 24.96
CA SER A 108 -5.53 -11.54 25.80
C SER A 108 -4.15 -12.06 25.42
N VAL A 109 -3.23 -12.10 26.38
CA VAL A 109 -1.95 -12.80 26.20
C VAL A 109 -2.24 -14.30 26.38
N PRO A 110 -1.90 -15.17 25.41
CA PRO A 110 -2.06 -16.61 25.59
C PRO A 110 -1.30 -17.05 26.84
N CYS A 111 -2.02 -17.49 27.87
CA CYS A 111 -1.41 -18.25 28.95
C CYS A 111 -1.22 -19.70 28.48
N SER A 112 -0.46 -20.50 29.23
CA SER A 112 0.11 -21.82 28.85
C SER A 112 -0.83 -22.93 28.33
N ASP A 113 -2.09 -22.64 28.06
CA ASP A 113 -3.07 -23.57 27.47
C ASP A 113 -3.37 -23.30 25.98
N ASP A 114 -2.57 -22.45 25.31
CA ASP A 114 -2.70 -22.09 23.89
C ASP A 114 -4.07 -21.51 23.49
N SER A 115 -4.85 -21.03 24.48
CA SER A 115 -6.10 -20.32 24.24
C SER A 115 -5.96 -18.85 24.61
N SER A 116 -6.16 -17.96 23.63
CA SER A 116 -6.36 -16.53 23.90
C SER A 116 -7.81 -16.17 23.68
N GLU A 117 -8.45 -15.58 24.68
CA GLU A 117 -9.78 -14.95 24.61
C GLU A 117 -9.63 -13.50 24.16
N ALA A 118 -9.16 -13.28 22.93
CA ALA A 118 -9.05 -11.93 22.41
C ALA A 118 -10.44 -11.37 22.12
N GLY A 119 -10.78 -10.23 22.73
CA GLY A 119 -11.98 -9.46 22.39
C GLY A 119 -11.69 -8.56 21.20
N LEU A 120 -12.55 -8.56 20.18
CA LEU A 120 -12.56 -7.60 19.09
C LEU A 120 -13.74 -6.65 19.27
N GLY A 121 -13.48 -5.36 19.47
CA GLY A 121 -14.52 -4.32 19.49
C GLY A 121 -14.61 -3.60 18.15
N ALA A 122 -15.82 -3.33 17.67
CA ALA A 122 -16.05 -2.55 16.45
C ALA A 122 -17.21 -1.55 16.61
N LEU A 123 -17.08 -0.41 15.94
CA LEU A 123 -18.14 0.58 15.75
C LEU A 123 -18.46 0.68 14.26
N PHE A 124 -19.74 0.76 13.91
CA PHE A 124 -20.19 0.82 12.52
C PHE A 124 -21.51 1.57 12.41
N CYS A 125 -21.79 2.18 11.26
CA CYS A 125 -23.09 2.80 11.00
C CYS A 125 -24.06 1.78 10.40
N VAL A 126 -25.26 1.69 10.97
CA VAL A 126 -26.33 0.83 10.46
C VAL A 126 -27.31 1.68 9.66
N SER A 127 -27.48 1.35 8.38
CA SER A 127 -28.43 2.04 7.50
C SER A 127 -29.89 1.69 7.85
N ALA A 128 -30.82 2.55 7.43
CA ALA A 128 -32.24 2.25 7.52
C ALA A 128 -32.60 1.05 6.66
N THR A 129 -33.53 0.23 7.13
CA THR A 129 -34.17 -0.83 6.34
C THR A 129 -35.40 -0.30 5.60
N SER A 130 -35.98 -1.08 4.70
CA SER A 130 -37.27 -0.76 4.07
C SER A 130 -38.47 -0.89 5.04
N SER A 131 -38.28 -1.51 6.20
CA SER A 131 -39.34 -1.70 7.21
C SER A 131 -39.34 -0.55 8.22
N GLY A 132 -40.36 0.30 8.15
CA GLY A 132 -40.52 1.42 9.10
C GLY A 132 -40.64 0.96 10.56
N SER A 133 -41.25 -0.20 10.82
CA SER A 133 -41.34 -0.76 12.17
C SER A 133 -40.01 -1.29 12.69
N ALA A 134 -39.18 -1.89 11.83
CA ALA A 134 -37.83 -2.30 12.21
C ALA A 134 -36.96 -1.07 12.50
N ASN A 135 -37.03 -0.05 11.64
CA ASN A 135 -36.28 1.19 11.86
C ASN A 135 -36.68 1.88 13.17
N SER A 136 -37.97 1.90 13.49
CA SER A 136 -38.46 2.45 14.75
C SER A 136 -38.11 1.60 15.97
N ALA A 137 -38.04 0.27 15.84
CA ALA A 137 -37.72 -0.61 16.95
C ALA A 137 -36.23 -0.57 17.31
N PHE A 138 -35.36 -0.56 16.29
CA PHE A 138 -33.90 -0.62 16.40
C PHE A 138 -33.21 0.76 16.38
N GLY A 139 -33.95 1.85 16.17
CA GLY A 139 -33.36 3.19 16.07
C GLY A 139 -32.52 3.40 14.81
N LEU A 140 -32.96 2.83 13.67
CA LEU A 140 -32.22 2.91 12.39
C LEU A 140 -32.66 4.12 11.54
N PRO A 141 -31.73 4.80 10.83
CA PRO A 141 -30.29 4.55 10.83
C PRO A 141 -29.63 5.00 12.14
N GLY A 142 -28.59 4.29 12.59
CA GLY A 142 -27.96 4.52 13.90
C GLY A 142 -26.56 3.93 14.03
N LEU A 143 -25.91 4.17 15.17
CA LEU A 143 -24.61 3.60 15.50
C LEU A 143 -24.79 2.16 16.01
N GLY A 144 -24.05 1.23 15.42
CA GLY A 144 -23.88 -0.14 15.90
C GLY A 144 -22.55 -0.29 16.64
N ARG A 145 -22.56 -1.08 17.70
CA ARG A 145 -21.38 -1.55 18.42
C ARG A 145 -21.48 -3.06 18.58
N PHE A 146 -20.39 -3.78 18.34
CA PHE A 146 -20.31 -5.18 18.74
C PHE A 146 -18.95 -5.49 19.34
N THR A 147 -18.94 -6.46 20.26
CA THR A 147 -17.73 -7.09 20.78
C THR A 147 -17.80 -8.58 20.49
N ILE A 148 -16.80 -9.13 19.78
CA ILE A 148 -16.67 -10.57 19.56
C ILE A 148 -15.56 -11.09 20.45
N HIS A 149 -15.86 -12.09 21.28
CA HIS A 149 -14.84 -12.86 21.99
C HIS A 149 -14.36 -13.98 21.05
N GLY A 150 -13.17 -13.84 20.52
CA GLY A 150 -12.52 -14.87 19.69
C GLY A 150 -11.70 -15.81 20.56
N VAL A 151 -11.82 -17.12 20.31
CA VAL A 151 -10.87 -18.12 20.81
C VAL A 151 -9.93 -18.44 19.66
N ALA A 152 -8.69 -17.94 19.74
CA ALA A 152 -7.64 -18.37 18.83
C ALA A 152 -7.01 -19.64 19.40
N ASN A 153 -7.23 -20.77 18.73
CA ASN A 153 -6.52 -22.01 19.04
C ASN A 153 -5.32 -22.11 18.10
N ALA A 154 -4.11 -22.17 18.64
CA ALA A 154 -2.94 -22.50 17.82
C ALA A 154 -3.15 -23.89 17.17
N PRO A 155 -2.78 -24.08 15.88
CA PRO A 155 -2.80 -25.40 15.27
C PRO A 155 -1.95 -26.35 16.13
N ALA A 156 -2.52 -27.50 16.52
CA ALA A 156 -1.81 -28.49 17.30
C ALA A 156 -0.48 -28.84 16.61
N THR A 157 0.63 -28.43 17.22
CA THR A 157 1.97 -28.71 16.69
C THR A 157 2.17 -30.23 16.71
N PRO A 158 2.58 -30.89 15.60
CA PRO A 158 2.90 -32.30 15.62
C PRO A 158 4.05 -32.54 16.60
N THR A 159 3.77 -33.33 17.64
CA THR A 159 4.71 -33.60 18.73
C THR A 159 5.97 -34.28 18.20
N THR A 160 7.07 -33.54 18.09
CA THR A 160 8.41 -34.12 18.01
C THR A 160 9.05 -34.10 19.40
N THR A 161 9.51 -35.28 19.83
CA THR A 161 10.13 -35.62 21.12
C THR A 161 11.15 -34.58 21.61
N PRO A 162 11.12 -34.18 22.90
CA PRO A 162 11.90 -33.04 23.39
C PRO A 162 13.36 -33.39 23.63
N THR A 163 14.25 -32.47 23.28
CA THR A 163 15.62 -32.39 23.84
C THR A 163 15.61 -31.27 24.88
N THR A 164 16.11 -31.58 26.07
CA THR A 164 16.11 -30.73 27.27
C THR A 164 16.82 -29.37 27.07
N LEU A 165 16.12 -28.27 27.33
CA LEU A 165 16.72 -26.96 27.59
C LEU A 165 16.24 -26.40 28.93
N THR A 166 17.21 -25.83 29.65
CA THR A 166 17.14 -25.34 31.03
C THR A 166 16.37 -24.03 31.14
N ALA A 167 15.44 -23.94 32.07
CA ALA A 167 14.64 -22.75 32.33
C ALA A 167 15.48 -21.60 32.94
N THR A 168 15.26 -20.38 32.43
CA THR A 168 15.77 -19.10 32.96
C THR A 168 14.58 -18.26 33.46
N PRO A 169 14.69 -17.51 34.58
CA PRO A 169 13.51 -17.07 35.33
C PRO A 169 12.74 -15.90 34.70
N THR A 170 11.41 -16.03 34.73
CA THR A 170 10.41 -15.01 34.42
C THR A 170 10.50 -13.83 35.39
N ARG A 171 10.46 -12.59 34.87
CA ARG A 171 10.33 -11.38 35.70
C ARG A 171 9.08 -10.61 35.33
N THR A 172 8.32 -10.24 36.37
CA THR A 172 7.10 -9.41 36.35
C THR A 172 7.39 -8.00 35.84
N LEU A 173 6.64 -7.55 34.83
CA LEU A 173 6.64 -6.16 34.35
C LEU A 173 5.58 -5.35 35.10
N THR A 174 5.95 -4.15 35.56
CA THR A 174 5.04 -3.16 36.16
C THR A 174 4.78 -2.07 35.13
N SER A 175 3.51 -1.84 34.77
CA SER A 175 3.12 -0.80 33.83
C SER A 175 3.24 0.60 34.48
N THR A 176 3.81 1.55 33.75
CA THR A 176 3.82 2.97 34.12
C THR A 176 2.88 3.69 33.16
N ALA A 177 1.80 4.29 33.69
CA ALA A 177 0.82 5.03 32.91
C ALA A 177 1.41 6.37 32.41
N LEU A 178 1.20 6.65 31.12
CA LEU A 178 1.57 7.91 30.47
C LEU A 178 0.37 8.88 30.52
N THR A 179 0.54 9.98 31.25
CA THR A 179 -0.43 11.09 31.32
C THR A 179 -0.21 12.05 30.15
N VAL A 180 -1.20 12.21 29.28
CA VAL A 180 -1.18 13.20 28.19
C VAL A 180 -1.92 14.46 28.64
N THR A 181 -1.23 15.60 28.67
CA THR A 181 -1.83 16.92 28.97
C THR A 181 -2.04 17.68 27.65
N PRO A 182 -3.28 18.07 27.28
CA PRO A 182 -3.51 18.85 26.07
C PRO A 182 -3.07 20.31 26.27
N THR A 183 -2.20 20.80 25.39
CA THR A 183 -1.80 22.22 25.31
C THR A 183 -2.69 22.93 24.30
N ALA A 184 -3.46 23.92 24.75
CA ALA A 184 -4.28 24.76 23.88
C ALA A 184 -3.40 25.74 23.08
N THR A 185 -3.59 25.77 21.76
CA THR A 185 -2.90 26.72 20.86
C THR A 185 -3.76 27.97 20.68
N ALA A 186 -3.16 29.14 20.95
CA ALA A 186 -3.82 30.44 20.81
C ALA A 186 -3.79 30.97 19.36
N THR A 187 -4.94 31.48 18.93
CA THR A 187 -5.17 32.25 17.70
C THR A 187 -4.38 33.55 17.66
N PRO A 188 -3.72 33.93 16.54
CA PRO A 188 -3.36 35.32 16.29
C PRO A 188 -4.33 36.01 15.34
N ALA A 189 -4.65 37.24 15.72
CA ALA A 189 -5.55 38.18 15.08
C ALA A 189 -4.99 38.79 13.78
N ALA A 190 -5.91 39.25 12.92
CA ALA A 190 -5.64 40.00 11.71
C ALA A 190 -5.04 41.39 12.00
N THR A 191 -4.18 41.89 11.10
CA THR A 191 -3.84 43.32 11.01
C THR A 191 -3.59 43.71 9.55
N ALA A 192 -4.13 44.87 9.18
CA ALA A 192 -4.22 45.39 7.83
C ALA A 192 -3.03 46.28 7.39
N THR A 193 -2.81 46.27 6.08
CA THR A 193 -2.30 47.27 5.11
C THR A 193 -1.42 48.45 5.56
N GLY A 194 -0.27 48.59 4.89
CA GLY A 194 0.48 49.85 4.76
C GLY A 194 1.50 49.81 3.61
N SER A 195 1.29 50.66 2.59
CA SER A 195 2.21 50.95 1.47
C SER A 195 3.40 51.82 1.93
N THR A 196 4.59 51.71 1.30
CA THR A 196 5.31 52.82 0.62
C THR A 196 6.72 52.39 0.12
N GLN A 197 7.15 53.08 -0.93
CA GLN A 197 8.23 52.97 -1.94
C GLN A 197 9.73 52.89 -1.52
N THR A 198 10.49 52.30 -2.46
CA THR A 198 11.92 52.33 -2.94
C THR A 198 12.71 53.64 -2.66
N PRO A 199 14.09 53.74 -2.62
CA PRO A 199 15.03 53.11 -3.58
C PRO A 199 16.54 52.81 -3.22
N SER A 200 17.22 52.15 -4.19
CA SER A 200 18.66 52.25 -4.58
C SER A 200 19.73 51.61 -3.65
N VAL A 201 20.87 50.98 -4.03
CA VAL A 201 21.78 51.04 -5.19
C VAL A 201 22.66 49.75 -5.25
N THR A 202 23.21 49.43 -6.44
CA THR A 202 24.25 48.41 -6.78
C THR A 202 25.68 48.86 -6.39
N PRO A 203 26.68 47.97 -6.12
CA PRO A 203 27.63 47.47 -7.16
C PRO A 203 28.07 45.99 -6.97
N THR A 204 28.09 45.13 -8.01
CA THR A 204 29.24 44.75 -8.87
C THR A 204 30.58 44.46 -8.18
N ALA A 205 31.04 43.20 -8.25
CA ALA A 205 32.46 42.85 -8.37
C ALA A 205 32.65 41.49 -9.07
N THR A 206 33.38 41.53 -10.19
CA THR A 206 34.02 40.42 -10.91
C THR A 206 35.41 40.16 -10.34
N PRO A 207 35.95 38.94 -10.44
CA PRO A 207 37.30 38.86 -11.00
C PRO A 207 37.49 37.78 -12.07
N THR A 208 38.39 38.11 -13.00
CA THR A 208 38.93 37.32 -14.10
C THR A 208 40.46 37.28 -13.97
N SER A 209 41.09 36.12 -14.17
CA SER A 209 42.47 35.91 -14.72
C SER A 209 42.64 34.39 -14.98
N THR A 210 42.70 33.85 -16.22
CA THR A 210 43.76 33.84 -17.26
C THR A 210 45.09 33.21 -16.78
N ALA A 211 45.31 31.90 -17.03
CA ALA A 211 46.21 31.22 -18.02
C ALA A 211 47.66 30.99 -17.48
N LEU A 212 48.47 29.94 -17.76
CA LEU A 212 48.81 29.17 -18.97
C LEU A 212 49.56 27.83 -18.60
N THR A 213 49.35 26.80 -19.44
CA THR A 213 50.33 25.86 -20.09
C THR A 213 51.40 25.06 -19.31
N ALA A 214 51.39 23.72 -19.46
CA ALA A 214 52.41 22.93 -20.20
C ALA A 214 52.20 21.39 -20.11
N THR A 215 52.21 20.72 -21.27
CA THR A 215 52.39 19.27 -21.48
C THR A 215 53.89 18.95 -21.53
N PRO A 216 54.36 17.75 -21.10
CA PRO A 216 54.80 16.79 -22.12
C PRO A 216 54.56 15.30 -21.81
N THR A 217 54.47 14.57 -22.91
CA THR A 217 54.49 13.12 -23.16
C THR A 217 55.75 12.39 -22.67
N ALA A 218 55.62 11.12 -22.24
CA ALA A 218 56.56 10.03 -22.58
C ALA A 218 56.01 8.62 -22.21
N THR A 219 56.12 7.68 -23.16
CA THR A 219 55.94 6.22 -23.06
C THR A 219 57.29 5.55 -23.36
N PRO A 220 57.70 4.48 -22.67
CA PRO A 220 57.91 3.15 -23.33
C PRO A 220 57.59 1.95 -22.39
N ILE A 221 56.88 0.89 -22.84
CA ILE A 221 57.31 -0.41 -23.46
C ILE A 221 58.13 -1.36 -22.52
N PRO A 222 57.78 -2.67 -22.39
CA PRO A 222 58.27 -3.61 -21.36
C PRO A 222 59.38 -4.56 -21.86
N PRO A 223 59.98 -5.41 -21.00
CA PRO A 223 60.72 -6.59 -21.45
C PRO A 223 60.10 -7.93 -21.04
N ALA A 224 60.48 -8.94 -21.82
CA ALA A 224 59.90 -10.25 -21.98
C ALA A 224 60.47 -11.35 -21.05
N THR A 225 59.66 -12.41 -20.94
CA THR A 225 59.95 -13.86 -20.95
C THR A 225 61.39 -14.35 -20.85
N GLU A 226 61.64 -15.30 -19.93
CA GLU A 226 62.45 -16.49 -20.22
C GLU A 226 61.86 -17.76 -19.58
N THR A 227 62.05 -18.86 -20.31
CA THR A 227 61.62 -20.25 -20.06
C THR A 227 62.83 -21.07 -19.62
N ALA A 228 62.66 -22.02 -18.69
CA ALA A 228 63.52 -23.19 -18.60
C ALA A 228 62.77 -24.40 -18.02
N THR A 229 63.03 -25.56 -18.62
CA THR A 229 62.34 -26.85 -18.47
C THR A 229 63.32 -27.95 -18.03
N ALA A 230 62.79 -28.94 -17.30
CA ALA A 230 63.27 -30.31 -17.02
C ALA A 230 64.51 -30.44 -16.10
N THR A 231 64.71 -31.47 -15.28
CA THR A 231 64.37 -32.91 -15.26
C THR A 231 64.65 -33.37 -13.80
N GLY A 232 63.92 -34.24 -13.10
CA GLY A 232 63.86 -35.69 -13.29
C GLY A 232 64.12 -36.47 -11.97
N SER A 233 63.19 -37.38 -11.64
CA SER A 233 63.36 -38.70 -10.99
C SER A 233 63.91 -38.84 -9.55
N THR A 234 63.16 -39.52 -8.65
CA THR A 234 63.33 -40.96 -8.27
C THR A 234 62.56 -41.31 -6.98
N GLU A 235 62.08 -42.55 -6.95
CA GLU A 235 61.16 -43.24 -6.01
C GLU A 235 61.70 -43.62 -4.59
N THR A 236 60.76 -43.63 -3.61
CA THR A 236 60.34 -44.68 -2.60
C THR A 236 61.41 -45.41 -1.72
N PRO A 237 61.19 -45.97 -0.48
CA PRO A 237 60.00 -46.15 0.41
C PRO A 237 60.14 -45.83 1.94
N SER A 238 58.99 -45.89 2.64
CA SER A 238 58.69 -46.49 3.97
C SER A 238 59.48 -46.12 5.24
N ALA A 239 58.78 -45.57 6.24
CA ALA A 239 58.61 -46.19 7.57
C ALA A 239 57.60 -45.42 8.44
N THR A 240 56.57 -46.13 8.92
CA THR A 240 55.72 -45.73 10.05
C THR A 240 56.48 -45.92 11.36
N PRO A 241 56.38 -44.96 12.31
CA PRO A 241 56.04 -45.39 13.67
C PRO A 241 55.00 -44.51 14.36
N THR A 242 54.21 -45.20 15.18
CA THR A 242 53.12 -44.72 16.02
C THR A 242 53.63 -44.19 17.37
N ALA A 243 52.85 -43.25 17.94
CA ALA A 243 52.73 -42.82 19.35
C ALA A 243 53.64 -41.69 19.88
N THR A 244 53.03 -40.55 20.24
CA THR A 244 52.59 -40.19 21.62
C THR A 244 52.30 -38.68 21.68
N PRO A 245 51.11 -38.22 22.12
CA PRO A 245 50.79 -36.79 22.16
C PRO A 245 51.43 -36.11 23.39
N THR A 246 52.19 -35.04 23.16
CA THR A 246 52.63 -34.11 24.20
C THR A 246 51.88 -32.79 23.98
N SER A 247 51.00 -32.43 24.92
CA SER A 247 50.30 -31.15 24.90
C SER A 247 51.26 -30.01 25.24
N THR A 248 51.52 -29.14 24.26
CA THR A 248 52.15 -27.84 24.50
C THR A 248 51.08 -26.78 24.36
N ALA A 249 50.75 -26.11 25.47
CA ALA A 249 49.84 -24.98 25.49
C ALA A 249 50.51 -23.76 24.84
N LEU A 250 50.02 -23.36 23.66
CA LEU A 250 50.30 -22.07 23.05
C LEU A 250 49.10 -21.16 23.30
N THR A 251 49.28 -20.20 24.20
CA THR A 251 48.38 -19.07 24.41
C THR A 251 48.56 -18.09 23.24
N ALA A 252 47.77 -18.27 22.18
CA ALA A 252 47.58 -17.24 21.16
C ALA A 252 46.28 -16.50 21.49
N THR A 253 46.38 -15.22 21.81
CA THR A 253 45.24 -14.31 21.88
C THR A 253 44.72 -14.09 20.45
N PRO A 254 43.50 -14.52 20.09
CA PRO A 254 42.96 -14.23 18.77
C PRO A 254 42.69 -12.73 18.68
N THR A 255 43.41 -12.04 17.80
CA THR A 255 42.98 -10.75 17.28
C THR A 255 41.66 -10.99 16.54
N ALA A 256 40.57 -10.46 17.06
CA ALA A 256 39.27 -10.51 16.40
C ALA A 256 39.40 -9.79 15.04
N THR A 257 39.38 -10.56 13.96
CA THR A 257 39.05 -10.04 12.63
C THR A 257 37.64 -9.45 12.74
N PRO A 258 37.41 -8.17 12.41
CA PRO A 258 36.07 -7.62 12.40
C PRO A 258 35.24 -8.43 11.39
N ILE A 259 34.29 -9.19 11.90
CA ILE A 259 33.24 -9.81 11.10
C ILE A 259 32.49 -8.64 10.45
N PRO A 260 32.37 -8.57 9.11
CA PRO A 260 31.53 -7.58 8.47
C PRO A 260 30.12 -7.70 9.08
N PRO A 261 29.47 -6.59 9.47
CA PRO A 261 28.15 -6.66 10.08
C PRO A 261 27.24 -7.50 9.16
N ALA A 262 26.61 -8.53 9.73
CA ALA A 262 25.64 -9.34 9.00
C ALA A 262 24.53 -8.38 8.54
N THR A 263 24.41 -8.20 7.22
CA THR A 263 23.35 -7.39 6.65
C THR A 263 22.06 -8.19 6.78
N GLU A 264 21.13 -7.72 7.61
CA GLU A 264 19.79 -8.31 7.67
C GLU A 264 19.02 -7.87 6.44
N THR A 265 18.44 -8.83 5.71
CA THR A 265 17.64 -8.57 4.51
C THR A 265 16.20 -8.99 4.76
N ALA A 266 15.25 -8.18 4.31
CA ALA A 266 13.83 -8.53 4.27
C ALA A 266 13.40 -8.69 2.81
N THR A 267 12.82 -9.84 2.45
CA THR A 267 12.28 -10.04 1.11
C THR A 267 10.81 -9.64 1.09
N ALA A 268 10.48 -8.59 0.34
CA ALA A 268 9.10 -8.25 0.01
C ALA A 268 8.69 -9.06 -1.22
N THR A 269 7.99 -10.17 -0.98
CA THR A 269 7.38 -10.99 -2.02
C THR A 269 5.87 -10.76 -2.01
N GLY A 270 5.37 -10.07 -3.03
CA GLY A 270 3.93 -10.04 -3.25
C GLY A 270 3.42 -11.48 -3.52
N PRO A 271 2.43 -12.02 -2.80
CA PRO A 271 1.60 -13.06 -3.41
C PRO A 271 0.99 -12.46 -4.67
N THR A 272 0.82 -13.24 -5.75
CA THR A 272 -0.18 -12.99 -6.82
C THR A 272 -0.45 -11.52 -7.16
N LEU A 273 0.16 -11.01 -8.25
CA LEU A 273 -0.11 -9.71 -8.91
C LEU A 273 -1.13 -8.82 -8.17
N THR A 274 -0.66 -7.85 -7.38
CA THR A 274 -1.53 -6.91 -6.67
C THR A 274 -2.21 -5.97 -7.67
N PRO A 275 -3.48 -5.60 -7.46
CA PRO A 275 -4.14 -4.65 -8.34
C PRO A 275 -3.54 -3.25 -8.15
N ILE A 276 -3.30 -2.56 -9.26
CA ILE A 276 -2.97 -1.15 -9.31
C ILE A 276 -4.05 -0.41 -10.07
N ASP A 277 -4.48 0.72 -9.50
CA ASP A 277 -5.44 1.60 -10.13
C ASP A 277 -4.75 2.87 -10.56
N LEU A 278 -4.89 3.18 -11.84
CA LEU A 278 -4.25 4.33 -12.44
C LEU A 278 -5.29 5.25 -13.08
N ALA A 279 -5.21 6.50 -12.64
CA ALA A 279 -5.86 7.67 -13.20
C ALA A 279 -7.40 7.64 -13.20
N TRP A 280 -8.01 8.65 -13.81
CA TRP A 280 -9.44 8.96 -13.63
C TRP A 280 -10.36 8.39 -14.71
N THR A 281 -9.82 7.82 -15.78
CA THR A 281 -10.68 7.27 -16.86
C THR A 281 -11.33 5.95 -16.49
N GLY A 282 -10.75 5.21 -15.54
CA GLY A 282 -11.15 3.85 -15.15
C GLY A 282 -10.56 2.73 -16.03
N ASN A 283 -9.82 3.03 -17.11
CA ASN A 283 -9.27 1.98 -17.97
C ASN A 283 -8.06 1.27 -17.35
N GLY A 284 -7.31 1.96 -16.49
CA GLY A 284 -6.12 1.41 -15.83
C GLY A 284 -6.39 0.94 -14.41
N HIS A 285 -7.63 0.62 -14.07
CA HIS A 285 -8.01 0.05 -12.78
C HIS A 285 -7.85 -1.47 -12.83
N ASP A 286 -7.64 -2.09 -11.67
CA ASP A 286 -7.44 -3.53 -11.52
C ASP A 286 -6.32 -4.14 -12.38
N GLN A 287 -5.32 -3.33 -12.72
CA GLN A 287 -4.20 -3.84 -13.50
C GLN A 287 -3.29 -4.68 -12.61
N PRO A 288 -2.81 -5.84 -13.08
CA PRO A 288 -1.82 -6.57 -12.32
C PRO A 288 -0.55 -5.73 -12.19
N PHE A 289 -0.03 -5.66 -10.97
CA PHE A 289 1.24 -5.05 -10.64
C PHE A 289 1.94 -5.96 -9.65
N GLY A 290 3.25 -6.12 -9.75
CA GLY A 290 3.91 -7.02 -8.82
C GLY A 290 5.33 -7.35 -9.18
N GLY A 291 5.99 -7.95 -8.20
CA GLY A 291 7.39 -8.30 -8.29
C GLY A 291 7.96 -8.67 -6.93
N THR A 292 9.24 -9.01 -6.92
CA THR A 292 9.99 -9.32 -5.71
C THR A 292 11.13 -8.34 -5.56
N LEU A 293 11.13 -7.62 -4.44
CA LEU A 293 12.24 -6.75 -4.04
C LEU A 293 12.79 -7.26 -2.70
N THR A 294 14.11 -7.48 -2.66
CA THR A 294 14.82 -7.67 -1.40
C THR A 294 15.27 -6.32 -0.89
N LEU A 295 15.03 -6.04 0.40
CA LEU A 295 15.33 -4.78 1.06
C LEU A 295 16.45 -4.97 2.08
N GLU A 296 17.31 -3.98 2.17
CA GLU A 296 18.35 -3.89 3.19
C GLU A 296 17.78 -3.24 4.46
N LEU A 297 17.90 -3.94 5.58
CA LEU A 297 17.57 -3.38 6.89
C LEU A 297 18.81 -2.74 7.51
N GLY A 298 18.64 -1.49 7.94
CA GLY A 298 19.61 -0.73 8.71
C GLY A 298 19.47 -0.98 10.21
N ALA A 299 19.80 0.04 11.01
CA ALA A 299 19.71 -0.04 12.46
C ALA A 299 18.26 -0.27 12.93
N CYS A 300 18.11 -1.18 13.90
CA CYS A 300 16.86 -1.47 14.60
C CYS A 300 16.87 -0.84 16.00
N ALA A 301 15.71 -0.39 16.47
CA ALA A 301 15.55 0.32 17.74
C ALA A 301 15.68 -0.59 18.98
N GLY A 302 15.35 -1.87 18.84
CA GLY A 302 15.38 -2.88 19.90
C GLY A 302 16.58 -3.82 19.78
N ALA A 303 16.85 -4.55 20.87
CA ALA A 303 17.79 -5.67 20.88
C ALA A 303 17.02 -6.97 20.60
N PRO A 304 17.67 -8.01 20.03
CA PRO A 304 17.05 -9.32 19.85
C PRO A 304 16.47 -9.86 21.17
N PRO A 305 15.31 -10.55 21.12
CA PRO A 305 14.62 -11.02 19.92
C PRO A 305 13.69 -9.97 19.27
N ASP A 306 13.28 -8.94 20.01
CA ASP A 306 12.34 -7.91 19.55
C ASP A 306 13.09 -6.69 19.03
N CYS A 307 13.74 -6.86 17.86
CA CYS A 307 14.51 -5.79 17.21
C CYS A 307 13.67 -4.51 16.98
N GLY A 308 12.34 -4.59 17.06
CA GLY A 308 11.44 -3.44 16.99
C GLY A 308 11.46 -2.79 15.62
N GLN A 309 11.39 -1.46 15.58
CA GLN A 309 11.44 -0.73 14.31
C GLN A 309 12.87 -0.67 13.75
N CYS A 310 13.05 -1.20 12.54
CA CYS A 310 14.25 -1.13 11.73
C CYS A 310 14.09 -0.10 10.61
N SER A 311 15.18 0.60 10.30
CA SER A 311 15.25 1.46 9.11
C SER A 311 15.43 0.61 7.85
N VAL A 312 14.87 1.07 6.73
CA VAL A 312 15.11 0.49 5.40
C VAL A 312 16.01 1.44 4.62
N THR A 313 17.15 0.94 4.14
CA THR A 313 18.21 1.77 3.57
C THR A 313 18.44 1.57 2.07
N GLY A 314 17.86 0.52 1.49
CA GLY A 314 17.96 0.28 0.05
C GLY A 314 17.36 -1.04 -0.40
N GLY A 315 17.41 -1.26 -1.71
CA GLY A 315 17.14 -2.56 -2.31
C GLY A 315 18.44 -3.34 -2.51
N VAL A 316 18.39 -4.64 -2.22
CA VAL A 316 19.49 -5.58 -2.45
C VAL A 316 19.16 -6.42 -3.70
N PRO A 317 20.14 -6.72 -4.56
CA PRO A 317 19.94 -7.70 -5.63
C PRO A 317 19.52 -9.03 -5.03
N ASN A 318 18.51 -9.67 -5.61
CA ASN A 318 18.16 -11.02 -5.19
C ASN A 318 19.34 -11.96 -5.52
N THR A 319 19.70 -12.84 -4.59
CA THR A 319 20.84 -13.75 -4.72
C THR A 319 20.70 -14.71 -5.92
N ALA A 320 21.82 -15.06 -6.55
CA ALA A 320 21.84 -16.08 -7.61
C ALA A 320 21.37 -17.43 -7.05
N GLY A 321 20.34 -18.02 -7.67
CA GLY A 321 19.69 -19.26 -7.21
C GLY A 321 18.34 -19.05 -6.52
N GLU A 322 18.00 -17.81 -6.15
CA GLU A 322 16.62 -17.39 -5.89
C GLU A 322 15.98 -16.90 -7.19
N PRO A 323 14.65 -17.03 -7.38
CA PRO A 323 14.05 -17.05 -8.71
C PRO A 323 14.14 -15.76 -9.54
N LEU A 324 14.82 -14.69 -9.16
CA LEU A 324 14.86 -13.47 -9.98
C LEU A 324 16.15 -12.68 -9.73
N ALA A 325 17.27 -13.01 -10.38
CA ALA A 325 18.44 -12.10 -10.41
C ALA A 325 18.01 -10.78 -11.07
N ASN A 326 17.65 -9.78 -10.27
CA ASN A 326 16.81 -8.66 -10.70
C ASN A 326 17.59 -7.35 -10.92
N LYS A 327 18.89 -7.33 -10.63
CA LYS A 327 19.75 -6.17 -10.93
C LYS A 327 20.30 -6.26 -12.36
N ARG A 328 19.71 -5.49 -13.27
CA ARG A 328 19.89 -5.59 -14.72
C ARG A 328 19.95 -4.20 -15.36
N CYS A 329 20.41 -4.14 -16.61
CA CYS A 329 20.49 -2.91 -17.36
C CYS A 329 19.09 -2.47 -17.83
N ALA A 330 18.72 -1.22 -17.57
CA ALA A 330 17.41 -0.66 -17.89
C ALA A 330 17.09 -0.74 -19.40
N GLY A 331 18.08 -0.54 -20.26
CA GLY A 331 17.92 -0.60 -21.71
C GLY A 331 17.96 -2.02 -22.30
N ASP A 332 18.38 -3.02 -21.51
CA ASP A 332 18.49 -4.42 -21.92
C ASP A 332 18.49 -5.33 -20.69
N THR A 333 17.31 -5.84 -20.33
CA THR A 333 17.17 -6.69 -19.13
C THR A 333 17.89 -8.03 -19.27
N ALA A 334 18.33 -8.46 -20.46
CA ALA A 334 19.10 -9.70 -20.60
C ALA A 334 20.50 -9.58 -19.98
N LEU A 335 20.94 -8.34 -19.74
CA LEU A 335 22.24 -8.02 -19.19
C LEU A 335 22.15 -7.76 -17.68
N ALA A 336 22.65 -8.71 -16.88
CA ALA A 336 22.85 -8.50 -15.45
C ALA A 336 23.98 -7.50 -15.20
N CYS A 337 23.88 -6.72 -14.12
CA CYS A 337 24.85 -5.67 -13.85
C CYS A 337 25.08 -5.46 -12.35
N THR A 338 26.23 -4.88 -12.03
CA THR A 338 26.59 -4.42 -10.68
C THR A 338 26.67 -2.89 -10.62
N SER A 339 27.00 -2.26 -11.75
CA SER A 339 27.14 -0.82 -11.93
C SER A 339 26.72 -0.38 -13.34
N ASP A 340 26.52 0.92 -13.55
CA ASP A 340 26.18 1.49 -14.86
C ASP A 340 27.24 1.19 -15.94
N ALA A 341 28.50 0.99 -15.54
CA ALA A 341 29.59 0.69 -16.46
C ALA A 341 29.39 -0.65 -17.19
N ASP A 342 28.73 -1.62 -16.54
CA ASP A 342 28.44 -2.93 -17.12
C ASP A 342 27.43 -2.83 -18.28
N CYS A 343 26.63 -1.77 -18.30
CA CYS A 343 25.53 -1.61 -19.23
C CYS A 343 25.89 -0.87 -20.52
N GLY A 344 26.99 -0.11 -20.54
CA GLY A 344 27.35 0.72 -21.69
C GLY A 344 26.18 1.60 -22.15
N ALA A 345 25.71 1.40 -23.38
CA ALA A 345 24.56 2.14 -23.94
C ALA A 345 23.20 1.76 -23.35
N ALA A 346 23.10 0.62 -22.64
CA ALA A 346 21.88 0.15 -21.98
C ALA A 346 21.75 0.65 -20.53
N ALA A 347 22.65 1.54 -20.07
CA ALA A 347 22.60 2.13 -18.74
C ALA A 347 21.30 2.92 -18.50
N PRO A 348 20.84 3.06 -17.24
CA PRO A 348 21.51 2.66 -15.99
C PRO A 348 21.37 1.18 -15.61
N CYS A 349 22.17 0.76 -14.64
CA CYS A 349 22.01 -0.50 -13.92
C CYS A 349 20.97 -0.33 -12.80
N ALA A 350 19.86 -1.06 -12.85
CA ALA A 350 18.71 -0.86 -11.98
C ALA A 350 18.18 -2.18 -11.39
N LEU A 351 17.44 -2.08 -10.28
CA LEU A 351 16.64 -3.19 -9.76
C LEU A 351 15.31 -3.24 -10.52
N HIS A 352 14.97 -4.39 -11.06
CA HIS A 352 13.68 -4.64 -11.68
C HIS A 352 12.75 -5.36 -10.70
N MET A 353 11.46 -5.02 -10.72
CA MET A 353 10.48 -5.68 -9.86
C MET A 353 10.16 -7.09 -10.37
N GLY A 354 10.15 -7.29 -11.68
CA GLY A 354 9.85 -8.58 -12.31
C GLY A 354 10.13 -8.56 -13.80
N ALA A 355 9.94 -9.72 -14.44
CA ALA A 355 10.02 -9.88 -15.88
C ALA A 355 9.01 -8.96 -16.60
N PRO A 356 9.15 -8.73 -17.92
CA PRO A 356 8.20 -7.93 -18.68
C PRO A 356 6.75 -8.41 -18.46
N LEU A 357 5.87 -7.48 -18.12
CA LEU A 357 4.49 -7.76 -17.73
C LEU A 357 3.53 -7.41 -18.89
N PRO A 358 2.86 -8.41 -19.49
CA PRO A 358 1.86 -8.17 -20.52
C PRO A 358 0.57 -7.62 -19.88
N LEU A 359 0.10 -6.48 -20.37
CA LEU A 359 -1.12 -5.81 -19.94
C LEU A 359 -2.07 -5.58 -21.13
N SER A 360 -3.35 -5.45 -20.83
CA SER A 360 -4.38 -5.01 -21.78
C SER A 360 -5.19 -3.91 -21.14
N VAL A 361 -5.09 -2.69 -21.66
CA VAL A 361 -5.68 -1.49 -21.07
C VAL A 361 -6.37 -0.66 -22.15
N GLY A 362 -7.66 -0.40 -22.00
CA GLY A 362 -8.41 0.46 -22.92
C GLY A 362 -8.38 -0.05 -24.36
N GLY A 363 -8.50 -1.37 -24.54
CA GLY A 363 -8.46 -2.03 -25.84
C GLY A 363 -7.08 -2.16 -26.46
N VAL A 364 -6.01 -1.83 -25.73
CA VAL A 364 -4.64 -1.90 -26.24
C VAL A 364 -3.77 -2.80 -25.39
N SER A 365 -3.14 -3.77 -26.07
CA SER A 365 -2.14 -4.65 -25.50
C SER A 365 -0.79 -3.97 -25.43
N VAL A 366 -0.24 -3.86 -24.24
CA VAL A 366 1.08 -3.26 -23.98
C VAL A 366 1.96 -4.21 -23.19
N CYS A 367 3.26 -4.06 -23.36
CA CYS A 367 4.25 -4.71 -22.49
C CYS A 367 4.83 -3.66 -21.55
N THR A 368 4.94 -3.98 -20.27
CA THR A 368 5.55 -3.07 -19.29
C THR A 368 6.77 -3.67 -18.64
N THR A 369 7.81 -2.86 -18.44
CA THR A 369 8.94 -3.21 -17.58
C THR A 369 8.97 -2.26 -16.39
N SER A 370 9.15 -2.81 -15.20
CA SER A 370 9.10 -2.04 -13.95
C SER A 370 10.48 -2.03 -13.31
N GLN A 371 11.08 -0.84 -13.23
CA GLN A 371 12.39 -0.64 -12.62
C GLN A 371 12.32 0.35 -11.44
N VAL A 372 13.12 0.13 -10.42
CA VAL A 372 13.32 1.08 -9.33
C VAL A 372 14.16 2.24 -9.83
N THR A 373 13.66 3.47 -9.70
CA THR A 373 14.26 4.69 -10.27
C THR A 373 14.90 5.61 -9.23
N GLY A 374 14.89 5.21 -7.96
CA GLY A 374 15.46 5.97 -6.85
C GLY A 374 15.75 5.11 -5.62
N PRO A 375 16.29 5.70 -4.54
CA PRO A 375 16.55 4.96 -3.31
C PRO A 375 15.25 4.45 -2.69
N ILE A 376 15.28 3.21 -2.21
CA ILE A 376 14.22 2.67 -1.37
C ILE A 376 14.55 3.05 0.08
N THR A 377 13.60 3.70 0.76
CA THR A 377 13.78 4.16 2.14
C THR A 377 12.54 3.87 2.96
N GLY A 378 12.65 3.91 4.28
CA GLY A 378 11.48 3.79 5.15
C GLY A 378 11.79 3.11 6.47
N THR A 379 10.76 2.53 7.07
CA THR A 379 10.85 1.71 8.28
C THR A 379 9.97 0.46 8.16
N THR A 380 10.40 -0.59 8.84
CA THR A 380 9.60 -1.80 9.09
C THR A 380 9.76 -2.18 10.55
N ASN A 381 8.69 -2.55 11.23
CA ASN A 381 8.70 -2.99 12.61
C ASN A 381 8.53 -4.50 12.64
N VAL A 382 9.58 -5.21 13.03
CA VAL A 382 9.58 -6.67 13.06
C VAL A 382 8.83 -7.24 14.27
N THR A 383 8.39 -6.40 15.20
CA THR A 383 7.60 -6.85 16.36
C THR A 383 6.10 -6.86 16.06
N ASP A 384 5.57 -5.84 15.39
CA ASP A 384 4.13 -5.71 15.11
C ASP A 384 3.76 -5.81 13.63
N GLY A 385 4.75 -5.94 12.74
CA GLY A 385 4.53 -6.07 11.31
C GLY A 385 4.21 -4.76 10.58
N THR A 386 4.20 -3.62 11.27
CA THR A 386 3.91 -2.33 10.64
C THR A 386 5.05 -1.89 9.72
N SER A 387 4.75 -1.27 8.60
CA SER A 387 5.76 -0.81 7.64
C SER A 387 5.34 0.49 6.96
N ALA A 388 6.32 1.32 6.63
CA ALA A 388 6.16 2.56 5.88
C ALA A 388 7.38 2.75 4.97
N LEU A 389 7.21 2.58 3.65
CA LEU A 389 8.28 2.56 2.65
C LEU A 389 8.05 3.62 1.58
N ASN A 390 9.11 4.26 1.11
CA ASN A 390 9.10 5.07 -0.11
C ASN A 390 9.81 4.28 -1.22
N VAL A 391 9.08 4.03 -2.31
CA VAL A 391 9.56 3.30 -3.48
C VAL A 391 9.18 4.06 -4.73
N ASN A 392 10.17 4.40 -5.55
CA ASN A 392 9.97 5.03 -6.84
C ASN A 392 10.15 4.01 -7.96
N VAL A 393 9.10 3.75 -8.73
CA VAL A 393 9.10 2.79 -9.84
C VAL A 393 8.85 3.51 -11.16
N GLY A 394 9.73 3.30 -12.13
CA GLY A 394 9.49 3.68 -13.52
C GLY A 394 8.92 2.47 -14.27
N ALA A 395 7.66 2.55 -14.67
CA ALA A 395 7.03 1.57 -15.55
C ALA A 395 7.19 2.05 -17.00
N GLN A 396 8.11 1.46 -17.75
CA GLN A 396 8.25 1.72 -19.18
C GLN A 396 7.19 0.93 -19.94
N ILE A 397 6.47 1.61 -20.83
CA ILE A 397 5.39 1.03 -21.62
C ILE A 397 5.88 0.84 -23.05
N PHE A 398 5.69 -0.34 -23.59
CA PHE A 398 6.03 -0.71 -24.95
C PHE A 398 4.79 -1.17 -25.69
N GLY A 399 4.70 -0.84 -26.99
CA GLY A 399 3.67 -1.40 -27.85
C GLY A 399 3.80 -2.92 -27.94
N GLY A 400 2.65 -3.60 -27.94
CA GLY A 400 2.61 -5.05 -28.07
C GLY A 400 3.19 -5.55 -29.39
N VAL A 401 3.79 -6.75 -29.39
CA VAL A 401 4.24 -7.41 -30.63
C VAL A 401 3.03 -7.72 -31.51
N THR A 402 2.00 -8.30 -30.89
CA THR A 402 0.66 -8.45 -31.43
C THR A 402 -0.35 -8.27 -30.31
N PHE A 403 -1.64 -8.20 -30.62
CA PHE A 403 -2.68 -8.15 -29.59
C PHE A 403 -2.65 -9.39 -28.67
N THR A 404 -2.41 -10.59 -29.22
CA THR A 404 -2.32 -11.84 -28.46
C THR A 404 -0.97 -12.06 -27.77
N GLN A 405 0.02 -11.24 -28.09
CA GLN A 405 1.38 -11.32 -27.55
C GLN A 405 1.86 -9.91 -27.22
N PRO A 406 1.44 -9.35 -26.07
CA PRO A 406 1.82 -8.00 -25.67
C PRO A 406 3.33 -7.92 -25.42
N CYS A 407 3.90 -8.90 -24.72
CA CYS A 407 5.34 -8.99 -24.48
C CYS A 407 6.04 -10.03 -25.35
N PRO A 408 7.36 -9.89 -25.61
CA PRO A 408 8.17 -11.02 -26.04
C PRO A 408 8.08 -12.18 -25.04
N VAL A 409 8.13 -13.41 -25.54
CA VAL A 409 7.95 -14.62 -24.70
C VAL A 409 9.16 -15.53 -24.78
N CYS A 410 9.39 -16.31 -23.73
CA CYS A 410 10.40 -17.36 -23.68
C CYS A 410 9.73 -18.73 -23.88
N ILE A 411 10.09 -19.44 -24.96
CA ILE A 411 9.44 -20.68 -25.36
C ILE A 411 10.36 -21.87 -25.10
N GLY A 412 9.80 -22.95 -24.54
CA GLY A 412 10.51 -24.24 -24.46
C GLY A 412 11.45 -24.39 -23.28
N ASP A 413 11.44 -23.45 -22.33
CA ASP A 413 12.11 -23.62 -21.05
C ASP A 413 11.27 -24.49 -20.11
N ALA A 414 11.87 -25.56 -19.61
CA ALA A 414 11.16 -26.56 -18.81
C ALA A 414 11.13 -26.23 -17.31
N THR A 415 12.10 -25.45 -16.84
CA THR A 415 12.36 -25.20 -15.42
C THR A 415 12.52 -23.71 -15.17
N PRO A 416 11.41 -22.96 -15.08
CA PRO A 416 11.44 -21.52 -14.84
C PRO A 416 12.32 -21.15 -13.64
N ASN A 417 13.09 -20.08 -13.79
CA ASN A 417 13.89 -19.46 -12.74
C ASN A 417 14.99 -20.36 -12.16
N ASP A 418 15.50 -21.30 -12.94
CA ASP A 418 16.64 -22.15 -12.53
C ASP A 418 18.00 -21.53 -12.92
N GLY A 419 17.99 -20.37 -13.59
CA GLY A 419 19.19 -19.69 -14.08
C GLY A 419 19.78 -20.30 -15.35
N ILE A 420 19.15 -21.33 -15.92
CA ILE A 420 19.59 -22.01 -17.13
C ILE A 420 18.71 -21.56 -18.30
N ARG A 421 19.34 -20.93 -19.29
CA ARG A 421 18.67 -20.44 -20.50
C ARG A 421 18.32 -21.58 -21.48
N SER A 422 17.38 -22.45 -21.10
CA SER A 422 16.98 -23.63 -21.89
C SER A 422 15.88 -23.33 -22.92
N GLY A 423 15.20 -22.18 -22.79
CA GLY A 423 14.20 -21.71 -23.75
C GLY A 423 14.78 -20.91 -24.91
N THR A 424 13.90 -20.37 -25.74
CA THR A 424 14.25 -19.47 -26.85
C THR A 424 13.29 -18.28 -26.88
N CYS A 425 13.84 -17.07 -26.95
CA CYS A 425 13.06 -15.84 -27.09
C CYS A 425 12.30 -15.82 -28.42
N SER A 426 11.04 -15.39 -28.35
CA SER A 426 10.21 -15.07 -29.50
C SER A 426 9.87 -13.58 -29.49
N ASN A 427 10.43 -12.86 -30.46
CA ASN A 427 10.45 -11.40 -30.62
C ASN A 427 11.28 -10.67 -29.55
N GLY A 428 11.22 -9.34 -29.56
CA GLY A 428 11.98 -8.47 -28.66
C GLY A 428 13.38 -8.15 -29.18
N LEU A 429 14.21 -7.60 -28.29
CA LEU A 429 15.58 -7.19 -28.62
C LEU A 429 16.51 -8.39 -28.89
N HIS A 430 16.26 -9.52 -28.19
CA HIS A 430 17.05 -10.75 -28.27
C HIS A 430 16.28 -11.89 -28.94
N ASP A 431 15.55 -11.60 -30.00
CA ASP A 431 14.78 -12.61 -30.74
C ASP A 431 15.66 -13.81 -31.14
N ALA A 432 15.12 -15.03 -30.97
CA ALA A 432 15.79 -16.32 -31.18
C ALA A 432 16.99 -16.62 -30.27
N ALA A 433 17.32 -15.76 -29.29
CA ALA A 433 18.37 -16.05 -28.30
C ALA A 433 17.88 -17.00 -27.20
N PRO A 434 18.77 -17.72 -26.50
CA PRO A 434 18.41 -18.54 -25.35
C PRO A 434 17.85 -17.71 -24.19
N CYS A 435 16.87 -18.25 -23.46
CA CYS A 435 16.24 -17.58 -22.30
C CYS A 435 15.85 -18.54 -21.17
N ASP A 436 15.78 -18.00 -19.96
CA ASP A 436 15.20 -18.63 -18.75
C ASP A 436 13.85 -17.94 -18.43
N VAL A 437 12.76 -18.70 -18.26
CA VAL A 437 11.44 -18.16 -17.97
C VAL A 437 11.41 -17.55 -16.57
N ASN A 438 10.99 -16.28 -16.50
CA ASN A 438 10.94 -15.56 -15.22
C ASN A 438 9.55 -15.27 -14.68
N ALA A 439 8.55 -15.21 -15.55
CA ALA A 439 7.15 -15.12 -15.15
C ALA A 439 6.28 -15.88 -16.15
N THR A 440 5.15 -16.38 -15.67
CA THR A 440 4.16 -17.06 -16.51
C THR A 440 2.80 -16.40 -16.36
N SER A 441 2.22 -16.04 -17.50
CA SER A 441 0.82 -15.69 -17.62
C SER A 441 0.10 -16.86 -18.28
N THR A 442 -0.98 -17.34 -17.66
CA THR A 442 -1.87 -18.33 -18.31
C THR A 442 -2.49 -17.80 -19.60
N LEU A 443 -2.53 -16.48 -19.76
CA LEU A 443 -3.20 -15.79 -20.85
C LEU A 443 -2.25 -15.39 -21.97
N PHE A 444 -1.07 -14.88 -21.62
CA PHE A 444 -0.11 -14.29 -22.56
C PHE A 444 1.19 -15.09 -22.72
N GLY A 445 1.32 -16.21 -22.01
CA GLY A 445 2.50 -17.06 -22.04
C GLY A 445 3.59 -16.63 -21.06
N ALA A 446 4.76 -17.22 -21.23
CA ALA A 446 5.90 -17.06 -20.34
C ALA A 446 6.80 -15.89 -20.78
N THR A 447 7.08 -14.95 -19.89
CA THR A 447 8.00 -13.84 -20.14
C THR A 447 9.32 -14.04 -19.40
N SER A 448 10.37 -13.35 -19.85
CA SER A 448 11.73 -13.50 -19.35
C SER A 448 12.44 -12.16 -19.36
N PHE A 449 13.36 -11.96 -18.41
CA PHE A 449 14.32 -10.87 -18.47
C PHE A 449 15.26 -10.99 -19.68
N ASP A 450 15.51 -12.21 -20.17
CA ASP A 450 16.38 -12.45 -21.32
C ASP A 450 15.69 -12.08 -22.66
N CYS A 451 14.38 -11.86 -22.64
CA CYS A 451 13.59 -11.42 -23.81
C CYS A 451 13.00 -10.01 -23.62
N PRO A 452 13.82 -8.95 -23.48
CA PRO A 452 13.31 -7.60 -23.31
C PRO A 452 12.55 -7.11 -24.55
N PRO A 453 11.52 -6.27 -24.37
CA PRO A 453 10.90 -5.55 -25.48
C PRO A 453 11.90 -4.62 -26.17
N SER A 454 11.69 -4.37 -27.46
CA SER A 454 12.61 -3.55 -28.27
C SER A 454 12.49 -2.06 -27.89
N PRO A 455 13.58 -1.35 -27.52
CA PRO A 455 13.53 0.06 -27.14
C PRO A 455 12.78 1.00 -28.10
N PRO A 456 12.86 0.84 -29.44
CA PRO A 456 12.12 1.68 -30.38
C PRO A 456 10.59 1.58 -30.28
N SER A 457 10.03 0.54 -29.63
CA SER A 457 8.57 0.41 -29.43
C SER A 457 8.07 1.07 -28.14
N SER A 458 8.93 1.77 -27.39
CA SER A 458 8.52 2.44 -26.16
C SER A 458 7.60 3.63 -26.43
N PHE A 459 6.48 3.67 -25.69
CA PHE A 459 5.57 4.81 -25.61
C PHE A 459 5.90 5.76 -24.45
N GLY A 460 7.02 5.53 -23.75
CA GLY A 460 7.45 6.34 -22.62
C GLY A 460 7.29 5.64 -21.27
N THR A 461 7.46 6.41 -20.21
CA THR A 461 7.55 5.90 -18.83
C THR A 461 6.51 6.57 -17.96
N VAL A 462 5.78 5.75 -17.20
CA VAL A 462 4.95 6.19 -16.08
C VAL A 462 5.80 6.11 -14.81
N ASN A 463 5.94 7.21 -14.10
CA ASN A 463 6.68 7.24 -12.83
C ASN A 463 5.70 7.14 -11.66
N LEU A 464 5.89 6.12 -10.84
CA LEU A 464 5.08 5.79 -9.66
C LEU A 464 5.92 6.13 -8.42
N ALA A 465 5.67 7.29 -7.82
CA ALA A 465 6.30 7.70 -6.57
C ALA A 465 5.41 7.28 -5.40
N MET A 466 5.67 6.11 -4.83
CA MET A 466 4.78 5.47 -3.87
C MET A 466 5.31 5.61 -2.45
N THR A 467 4.43 6.05 -1.55
CA THR A 467 4.63 5.93 -0.10
C THR A 467 3.73 4.81 0.39
N LEU A 468 4.28 3.60 0.40
CA LEU A 468 3.64 2.35 0.79
C LEU A 468 3.54 2.26 2.32
N ALA A 469 2.39 1.85 2.85
CA ALA A 469 2.25 1.64 4.28
C ALA A 469 1.27 0.50 4.61
N THR A 470 1.47 -0.13 5.76
CA THR A 470 0.48 -1.00 6.40
C THR A 470 -0.64 -0.20 7.08
N ALA A 471 -0.44 1.10 7.27
CA ALA A 471 -1.44 1.99 7.85
C ALA A 471 -2.52 2.37 6.83
N TYR A 472 -3.70 2.73 7.33
CA TYR A 472 -4.74 3.34 6.52
C TYR A 472 -4.26 4.68 5.96
N GLN A 473 -4.41 4.85 4.65
CA GLN A 473 -4.17 6.11 3.95
C GLN A 473 -5.47 6.62 3.33
N SER A 474 -5.64 7.94 3.36
CA SER A 474 -6.78 8.59 2.72
C SER A 474 -6.34 9.87 2.03
N ARG A 475 -6.96 10.15 0.88
CA ARG A 475 -6.79 11.39 0.14
C ARG A 475 -8.14 12.06 0.01
N VAL A 476 -8.31 13.14 0.78
CA VAL A 476 -9.54 13.93 0.84
C VAL A 476 -9.43 15.14 -0.10
N LEU A 477 -10.45 15.39 -0.90
CA LEU A 477 -10.55 16.61 -1.69
C LEU A 477 -10.81 17.80 -0.78
N SER A 478 -9.92 18.77 -0.83
CA SER A 478 -9.99 20.00 -0.04
C SER A 478 -9.92 21.23 -0.92
N VAL A 479 -10.04 22.40 -0.30
CA VAL A 479 -9.84 23.67 -1.01
C VAL A 479 -8.43 23.80 -1.61
N ALA A 480 -7.44 23.09 -1.04
CA ALA A 480 -6.07 23.05 -1.52
C ALA A 480 -5.85 22.10 -2.71
N SER A 481 -6.80 21.21 -3.00
CA SER A 481 -6.76 20.33 -4.17
C SER A 481 -6.89 21.15 -5.46
N PRO A 482 -6.21 20.74 -6.56
CA PRO A 482 -6.32 21.42 -7.84
C PRO A 482 -7.76 21.40 -8.35
N ALA A 483 -8.13 22.44 -9.09
CA ALA A 483 -9.39 22.42 -9.84
C ALA A 483 -9.26 21.46 -11.02
N CYS A 484 -10.33 20.73 -11.32
CA CYS A 484 -10.38 19.96 -12.56
C CYS A 484 -10.38 20.88 -13.78
N SER A 485 -9.79 20.42 -14.88
CA SER A 485 -9.67 21.20 -16.12
C SER A 485 -10.54 20.68 -17.26
N ALA A 486 -11.17 19.51 -17.10
CA ALA A 486 -12.08 18.95 -18.08
C ALA A 486 -13.36 19.81 -18.20
N PRO A 487 -13.86 20.05 -19.43
CA PRO A 487 -15.14 20.71 -19.63
C PRO A 487 -16.26 20.00 -18.87
N GLY A 488 -17.11 20.77 -18.17
CA GLY A 488 -18.18 20.23 -17.33
C GLY A 488 -17.79 20.03 -15.86
N PHE A 489 -16.50 19.94 -15.54
CA PHE A 489 -15.98 19.69 -14.19
C PHE A 489 -15.15 20.87 -13.63
N THR A 490 -15.12 22.02 -14.30
CA THR A 490 -14.24 23.14 -13.90
C THR A 490 -14.60 23.78 -12.56
N SER A 491 -15.77 23.47 -12.00
CA SER A 491 -16.18 23.83 -10.63
C SER A 491 -15.65 22.88 -9.56
N ASP A 492 -15.15 21.72 -9.97
CA ASP A 492 -14.91 20.58 -9.11
C ASP A 492 -13.43 20.45 -8.77
N LYS A 493 -13.13 19.63 -7.78
CA LYS A 493 -11.75 19.35 -7.34
C LYS A 493 -11.25 18.02 -7.90
N CYS A 494 -10.00 18.01 -8.30
CA CYS A 494 -9.32 16.80 -8.76
C CYS A 494 -8.31 16.38 -7.70
N ALA A 495 -8.11 15.08 -7.53
CA ALA A 495 -7.15 14.56 -6.55
C ALA A 495 -5.70 14.86 -6.91
N CYS A 496 -5.41 14.94 -8.22
CA CYS A 496 -4.08 15.08 -8.78
C CYS A 496 -4.08 15.96 -10.03
N ASP A 497 -2.98 16.66 -10.27
CA ASP A 497 -2.64 17.35 -11.52
C ASP A 497 -1.10 17.45 -11.62
N THR A 498 -0.58 18.41 -12.38
CA THR A 498 0.85 18.69 -12.53
C THR A 498 1.21 20.11 -12.12
N CYS A 499 2.42 20.26 -11.57
CA CYS A 499 3.01 21.55 -11.31
C CYS A 499 3.33 22.30 -12.61
N ASN A 500 3.30 23.63 -12.53
CA ASN A 500 3.68 24.53 -13.62
C ASN A 500 5.20 24.65 -13.83
N ASN A 501 5.90 23.52 -13.92
CA ASN A 501 7.33 23.43 -14.25
C ASN A 501 7.58 22.57 -15.50
N ALA A 502 8.81 22.62 -16.03
CA ALA A 502 9.21 21.84 -17.21
C ALA A 502 8.98 20.33 -17.05
N ALA A 503 9.24 19.80 -15.85
CA ALA A 503 9.14 18.39 -15.54
C ALA A 503 7.69 17.89 -15.44
N ALA A 504 6.69 18.78 -15.39
CA ALA A 504 5.30 18.40 -15.16
C ALA A 504 5.12 17.53 -13.91
N THR A 505 5.82 17.86 -12.82
CA THR A 505 5.82 17.05 -11.59
C THR A 505 4.40 16.82 -11.10
N ALA A 506 4.03 15.58 -10.82
CA ALA A 506 2.72 15.26 -10.27
C ALA A 506 2.52 15.96 -8.92
N CYS A 507 1.31 16.42 -8.68
CA CYS A 507 0.95 17.13 -7.46
C CYS A 507 -0.50 16.87 -7.09
N SER A 508 -0.79 17.05 -5.82
CA SER A 508 -2.13 17.04 -5.23
C SER A 508 -2.51 18.36 -4.57
N SER A 509 -1.53 19.23 -4.37
CA SER A 509 -1.73 20.58 -3.85
C SER A 509 -0.60 21.51 -4.32
N ASN A 510 -0.75 22.81 -4.09
CA ASN A 510 0.31 23.79 -4.38
C ASN A 510 1.56 23.57 -3.50
N ALA A 511 1.43 22.94 -2.33
CA ALA A 511 2.58 22.66 -1.46
C ALA A 511 3.59 21.72 -2.14
N ASP A 512 3.09 20.73 -2.87
CA ASP A 512 3.90 19.77 -3.64
C ASP A 512 4.73 20.50 -4.71
N CYS A 513 4.20 21.58 -5.27
CA CYS A 513 4.86 22.37 -6.30
C CYS A 513 5.97 23.26 -5.77
N ILE A 514 5.84 23.80 -4.55
CA ILE A 514 6.88 24.63 -3.93
C ILE A 514 8.18 23.82 -3.77
N ALA A 515 8.07 22.54 -3.41
CA ALA A 515 9.22 21.64 -3.23
C ALA A 515 10.06 21.45 -4.50
N VAL A 516 9.46 21.66 -5.67
CA VAL A 516 10.11 21.50 -6.99
C VAL A 516 10.30 22.82 -7.74
N GLY A 517 10.29 23.95 -7.03
CA GLY A 517 10.50 25.28 -7.59
C GLY A 517 9.36 25.77 -8.50
N ALA A 518 8.18 25.20 -8.33
CA ALA A 518 6.94 25.57 -9.00
C ALA A 518 5.98 26.27 -8.02
N THR A 519 4.84 26.75 -8.51
CA THR A 519 3.92 27.55 -7.69
C THR A 519 2.50 27.00 -7.64
N VAL A 520 2.01 26.39 -8.72
CA VAL A 520 0.61 26.01 -8.85
C VAL A 520 0.47 24.59 -9.36
N CYS A 521 -0.31 23.78 -8.64
CA CYS A 521 -0.79 22.49 -9.08
C CYS A 521 -1.99 22.67 -10.02
N GLY A 522 -1.92 22.09 -11.23
CA GLY A 522 -2.85 22.39 -12.33
C GLY A 522 -2.54 23.71 -13.05
N GLY A 523 -1.36 24.30 -12.81
CA GLY A 523 -0.96 25.55 -13.43
C GLY A 523 -0.50 25.37 -14.88
N LYS A 524 -0.89 26.32 -15.75
CA LYS A 524 -0.42 26.38 -17.13
C LYS A 524 1.06 26.73 -17.22
N ARG A 525 1.71 26.18 -18.25
CA ARG A 525 3.11 26.39 -18.60
C ARG A 525 3.28 26.37 -20.11
N CYS A 526 4.36 26.96 -20.58
CA CYS A 526 4.75 26.82 -21.97
C CYS A 526 5.14 25.37 -22.25
N ILE A 527 4.54 24.80 -23.28
CA ILE A 527 4.85 23.46 -23.80
C ILE A 527 5.56 23.67 -25.13
N GLY A 528 6.86 23.39 -25.14
CA GLY A 528 7.75 23.66 -26.25
C GLY A 528 8.19 25.13 -26.36
N GLY A 529 9.00 25.40 -27.38
CA GLY A 529 9.55 26.73 -27.64
C GLY A 529 10.67 27.15 -26.69
N THR A 530 11.11 28.40 -26.78
CA THR A 530 12.25 28.93 -25.99
C THR A 530 11.91 29.15 -24.51
N ASN A 531 10.63 29.08 -24.16
CA ASN A 531 10.14 29.25 -22.79
C ASN A 531 9.59 27.93 -22.21
N ASP A 532 9.89 26.76 -22.79
CA ASP A 532 9.36 25.46 -22.32
C ASP A 532 9.51 25.31 -20.80
N GLY A 533 8.40 24.94 -20.16
CA GLY A 533 8.30 24.76 -18.72
C GLY A 533 8.09 26.00 -17.87
N LYS A 534 8.18 27.22 -18.43
CA LYS A 534 7.86 28.45 -17.68
C LYS A 534 6.35 28.59 -17.48
N PRO A 535 5.87 29.07 -16.33
CA PRO A 535 4.47 29.43 -16.14
C PRO A 535 4.01 30.43 -17.20
N CYS A 536 2.76 30.33 -17.64
CA CYS A 536 2.18 31.24 -18.62
C CYS A 536 0.69 31.48 -18.39
N ALA A 537 0.18 32.62 -18.85
CA ALA A 537 -1.25 32.90 -18.91
C ALA A 537 -1.80 32.80 -20.34
N ALA A 538 -1.02 33.21 -21.34
CA ALA A 538 -1.39 33.19 -22.75
C ALA A 538 -0.31 32.55 -23.65
N SER A 539 -0.70 31.99 -24.80
CA SER A 539 0.23 31.38 -25.75
C SER A 539 1.25 32.36 -26.33
N SER A 540 0.98 33.67 -26.30
CA SER A 540 1.95 34.71 -26.68
C SER A 540 3.19 34.75 -25.77
N GLU A 541 3.10 34.22 -24.55
CA GLU A 541 4.22 34.08 -23.61
C GLU A 541 5.10 32.87 -23.93
N CYS A 542 4.68 32.04 -24.89
CA CYS A 542 5.35 30.81 -25.31
C CYS A 542 5.79 30.90 -26.78
N PRO A 543 6.87 31.64 -27.12
CA PRO A 543 7.35 31.73 -28.48
C PRO A 543 7.68 30.34 -29.05
N ALA A 544 7.05 29.98 -30.17
CA ALA A 544 7.12 28.65 -30.78
C ALA A 544 6.65 27.49 -29.86
N GLY A 545 5.81 27.80 -28.88
CA GLY A 545 5.16 26.83 -28.00
C GLY A 545 3.69 27.18 -27.77
N VAL A 546 3.05 26.47 -26.85
CA VAL A 546 1.66 26.73 -26.45
C VAL A 546 1.55 26.85 -24.94
N CYS A 547 0.66 27.72 -24.47
CA CYS A 547 0.39 27.84 -23.05
C CYS A 547 -0.68 26.83 -22.64
N GLY A 548 -0.32 25.83 -21.85
CA GLY A 548 -1.23 24.74 -21.47
C GLY A 548 -0.74 23.89 -20.31
N VAL A 549 -1.41 22.76 -20.08
CA VAL A 549 -1.01 21.73 -19.11
C VAL A 549 -0.60 20.50 -19.91
N ARG A 550 0.49 19.80 -19.55
CA ARG A 550 0.84 18.52 -20.21
C ARG A 550 -0.05 17.41 -19.66
N GLY A 551 -0.39 16.45 -20.51
CA GLY A 551 -1.32 15.37 -20.20
C GLY A 551 -2.73 15.67 -20.68
N GLN A 552 -3.67 14.86 -20.23
CA GLN A 552 -5.09 15.08 -20.41
C GLN A 552 -5.61 16.16 -19.48
N VAL A 553 -6.72 16.77 -19.88
CA VAL A 553 -7.52 17.58 -18.96
C VAL A 553 -8.02 16.70 -17.82
N THR A 554 -7.80 17.15 -16.59
CA THR A 554 -8.13 16.42 -15.36
C THR A 554 -9.64 16.45 -15.10
N ALA A 555 -10.21 15.29 -14.77
CA ALA A 555 -11.58 15.13 -14.32
C ALA A 555 -11.62 14.22 -13.08
N PRO A 556 -12.68 14.25 -12.26
CA PRO A 556 -12.81 13.34 -11.12
C PRO A 556 -12.97 11.88 -11.56
N ASN A 557 -13.75 11.66 -12.62
CA ASN A 557 -14.00 10.37 -13.26
C ASN A 557 -14.39 10.57 -14.74
N GLN A 558 -14.57 9.48 -15.50
CA GLN A 558 -15.09 9.50 -16.88
C GLN A 558 -16.45 8.78 -17.01
N CYS A 559 -17.25 8.75 -15.94
CA CYS A 559 -18.59 8.20 -16.01
C CYS A 559 -19.49 9.09 -16.87
N GLN A 560 -20.35 8.50 -17.70
CA GLN A 560 -21.27 9.21 -18.61
C GLN A 560 -22.33 10.03 -17.85
N ASP A 561 -22.68 9.58 -16.65
CA ASP A 561 -23.55 10.29 -15.71
C ASP A 561 -22.77 11.21 -14.75
N ALA A 562 -21.45 11.33 -14.95
CA ALA A 562 -20.51 12.09 -14.12
C ALA A 562 -20.38 11.60 -12.67
N VAL A 563 -20.99 10.46 -12.31
CA VAL A 563 -21.03 9.95 -10.94
C VAL A 563 -20.40 8.57 -10.86
N CYS A 564 -19.28 8.51 -10.15
CA CYS A 564 -18.73 7.26 -9.66
C CYS A 564 -19.50 6.83 -8.41
N SER A 565 -20.33 5.79 -8.55
CA SER A 565 -21.17 5.29 -7.46
C SER A 565 -20.45 4.18 -6.69
N PRO A 566 -20.60 4.05 -5.37
CA PRO A 566 -20.00 2.94 -4.62
C PRO A 566 -20.39 1.59 -5.22
N ASN A 567 -19.43 0.66 -5.34
CA ASN A 567 -19.68 -0.66 -5.86
C ASN A 567 -20.54 -1.49 -4.87
N THR A 568 -21.87 -1.44 -5.02
CA THR A 568 -22.82 -2.04 -4.06
C THR A 568 -23.94 -2.80 -4.78
N PRO A 569 -24.07 -4.13 -4.60
CA PRO A 569 -23.16 -5.00 -3.85
C PRO A 569 -21.75 -4.99 -4.47
N PRO A 570 -20.68 -5.13 -3.67
CA PRO A 570 -19.33 -5.25 -4.21
C PRO A 570 -19.30 -6.42 -5.20
N ASP A 571 -18.71 -6.22 -6.37
CA ASP A 571 -18.30 -7.36 -7.18
C ASP A 571 -17.13 -8.08 -6.49
N GLN A 572 -16.74 -9.23 -7.05
CA GLN A 572 -15.71 -10.06 -6.42
C GLN A 572 -14.29 -9.55 -6.70
N ASP A 573 -14.15 -8.46 -7.47
CA ASP A 573 -12.91 -7.92 -8.00
C ASP A 573 -12.49 -6.60 -7.36
N SER A 574 -13.41 -5.71 -6.95
CA SER A 574 -13.02 -4.41 -6.40
C SER A 574 -13.57 -4.12 -4.99
N VAL A 575 -12.66 -4.11 -4.01
CA VAL A 575 -12.93 -3.65 -2.64
C VAL A 575 -12.49 -2.18 -2.49
N ASN A 576 -13.43 -1.31 -2.11
CA ASN A 576 -13.22 0.14 -1.94
C ASN A 576 -13.14 0.98 -3.23
N GLU A 577 -13.79 0.55 -4.32
CA GLU A 577 -13.95 1.36 -5.53
C GLU A 577 -15.41 1.72 -5.78
N GLY A 578 -15.59 2.63 -6.73
CA GLY A 578 -16.88 2.88 -7.34
C GLY A 578 -16.91 2.38 -8.77
N THR A 579 -18.11 2.39 -9.33
CA THR A 579 -18.38 2.00 -10.70
C THR A 579 -19.24 3.06 -11.40
N CYS A 580 -19.04 3.19 -12.71
CA CYS A 580 -19.82 4.05 -13.57
C CYS A 580 -21.15 3.38 -13.93
N ALA A 581 -22.17 3.56 -13.09
CA ALA A 581 -23.49 2.95 -13.27
C ALA A 581 -24.17 3.39 -14.59
N GLY A 582 -24.04 4.67 -14.97
CA GLY A 582 -24.50 5.19 -16.26
C GLY A 582 -23.61 4.85 -17.46
N GLY A 583 -22.55 4.06 -17.27
CA GLY A 583 -21.52 3.78 -18.26
C GLY A 583 -20.39 4.83 -18.27
N PRO A 584 -19.37 4.72 -19.15
CA PRO A 584 -19.26 3.68 -20.17
C PRO A 584 -19.07 2.30 -19.53
N PHE A 585 -19.58 1.27 -20.20
CA PHE A 585 -19.36 -0.12 -19.80
C PHE A 585 -18.08 -0.63 -20.44
N GLN A 586 -17.38 -1.53 -19.77
CA GLN A 586 -16.29 -2.27 -20.37
C GLN A 586 -16.83 -3.58 -20.96
N THR A 587 -16.42 -3.86 -22.18
CA THR A 587 -16.77 -5.06 -22.93
C THR A 587 -15.54 -5.94 -23.05
N PHE A 588 -15.68 -7.20 -22.64
CA PHE A 588 -14.61 -8.18 -22.70
C PHE A 588 -15.08 -9.42 -23.45
N CYS A 589 -14.13 -10.12 -24.07
CA CYS A 589 -14.42 -11.40 -24.68
C CYS A 589 -14.81 -12.43 -23.62
N ALA A 590 -15.82 -13.25 -23.90
CA ALA A 590 -16.37 -14.21 -22.95
C ALA A 590 -15.38 -15.32 -22.54
N ILE A 591 -14.51 -15.73 -23.46
CA ILE A 591 -13.47 -16.75 -23.24
C ILE A 591 -12.14 -16.06 -22.92
N GLN A 592 -11.72 -15.12 -23.76
CA GLN A 592 -10.53 -14.31 -23.53
C GLN A 592 -10.87 -13.11 -22.62
N THR A 593 -11.24 -13.34 -21.35
CA THR A 593 -11.78 -12.29 -20.44
C THR A 593 -10.88 -11.10 -20.16
N TYR A 594 -9.59 -11.17 -20.49
CA TYR A 594 -8.64 -10.07 -20.43
C TYR A 594 -8.68 -9.14 -21.66
N ARG A 595 -9.31 -9.62 -22.74
CA ARG A 595 -9.39 -8.92 -24.00
C ARG A 595 -10.59 -8.02 -23.97
N GLU A 596 -10.34 -6.72 -23.88
CA GLU A 596 -11.35 -5.74 -24.25
C GLU A 596 -11.69 -5.88 -25.73
N CYS A 597 -12.98 -5.78 -26.04
CA CYS A 597 -13.51 -5.95 -27.38
C CYS A 597 -14.54 -4.86 -27.68
N ALA A 598 -14.60 -4.41 -28.92
CA ALA A 598 -15.70 -3.56 -29.41
C ALA A 598 -16.74 -4.40 -30.17
N SER A 599 -16.35 -5.57 -30.67
CA SER A 599 -17.19 -6.50 -31.41
C SER A 599 -16.68 -7.95 -31.27
N ASP A 600 -17.52 -8.92 -31.64
CA ASP A 600 -17.13 -10.35 -31.64
C ASP A 600 -15.89 -10.63 -32.51
N ALA A 601 -15.62 -9.79 -33.52
CA ALA A 601 -14.45 -9.93 -34.39
C ALA A 601 -13.12 -9.70 -33.66
N ASP A 602 -13.15 -9.00 -32.52
CA ASP A 602 -11.97 -8.78 -31.69
C ASP A 602 -11.62 -10.06 -30.88
N CYS A 603 -12.60 -10.94 -30.67
CA CYS A 603 -12.50 -12.18 -29.91
C CYS A 603 -11.99 -13.32 -30.79
N THR A 604 -10.68 -13.56 -30.73
CA THR A 604 -10.00 -14.48 -31.65
C THR A 604 -10.15 -15.96 -31.28
N ALA A 605 -10.55 -16.27 -30.04
CA ALA A 605 -10.74 -17.65 -29.63
C ALA A 605 -11.97 -18.27 -30.34
N PRO A 606 -11.89 -19.52 -30.82
CA PRO A 606 -13.02 -20.18 -31.48
C PRO A 606 -14.26 -20.24 -30.58
N GLY A 607 -15.37 -19.66 -31.03
CA GLY A 607 -16.63 -19.60 -30.28
C GLY A 607 -16.68 -18.51 -29.21
N ASP A 608 -15.69 -17.62 -29.17
CA ASP A 608 -15.67 -16.46 -28.29
C ASP A 608 -16.57 -15.34 -28.82
N ALA A 609 -17.08 -14.50 -27.92
CA ALA A 609 -17.99 -13.42 -28.24
C ALA A 609 -17.71 -12.22 -27.34
N CYS A 610 -17.94 -11.02 -27.88
CA CYS A 610 -17.76 -9.80 -27.15
C CYS A 610 -18.98 -9.54 -26.27
N THR A 611 -18.77 -9.65 -24.96
CA THR A 611 -19.83 -9.51 -23.97
C THR A 611 -19.70 -8.18 -23.23
N VAL A 612 -20.84 -7.54 -22.94
CA VAL A 612 -20.90 -6.40 -22.02
C VAL A 612 -20.69 -6.96 -20.62
N GLY A 613 -19.47 -6.81 -20.10
CA GLY A 613 -18.99 -7.63 -19.00
C GLY A 613 -18.96 -6.92 -17.65
N LYS A 614 -18.63 -5.62 -17.62
CA LYS A 614 -18.38 -4.91 -16.35
C LYS A 614 -18.77 -3.44 -16.41
N LEU A 615 -19.27 -2.92 -15.29
CA LEU A 615 -19.32 -1.48 -15.10
C LEU A 615 -17.88 -0.98 -15.05
N ARG A 616 -17.59 0.18 -15.66
CA ARG A 616 -16.24 0.72 -15.58
C ARG A 616 -15.94 1.16 -14.15
N GLU A 617 -14.84 0.68 -13.59
CA GLU A 617 -14.32 1.11 -12.29
C GLU A 617 -13.90 2.57 -12.29
N CYS A 618 -13.96 3.18 -11.12
CA CYS A 618 -13.60 4.57 -10.91
C CYS A 618 -13.30 4.84 -9.43
N PHE A 619 -12.58 5.93 -9.18
CA PHE A 619 -12.47 6.45 -7.82
C PHE A 619 -13.74 7.22 -7.46
N THR A 620 -14.29 6.97 -6.26
CA THR A 620 -15.50 7.63 -5.72
C THR A 620 -15.32 9.12 -5.39
N LEU A 621 -14.18 9.69 -5.77
CA LEU A 621 -13.89 11.11 -5.72
C LEU A 621 -14.70 11.81 -6.83
N ASN A 622 -15.94 12.19 -6.56
CA ASN A 622 -16.84 12.86 -7.51
C ASN A 622 -16.59 14.36 -7.61
N GLY A 623 -15.41 14.81 -7.19
CA GLY A 623 -14.97 16.19 -7.29
C GLY A 623 -15.54 17.14 -6.24
N THR A 624 -16.28 16.62 -5.27
CA THR A 624 -16.88 17.40 -4.18
C THR A 624 -15.90 17.53 -3.01
N LEU A 625 -15.89 18.69 -2.35
CA LEU A 625 -15.09 18.90 -1.14
C LEU A 625 -15.52 17.91 -0.05
N GLY A 626 -14.54 17.22 0.53
CA GLY A 626 -14.77 16.17 1.53
C GLY A 626 -14.83 14.75 0.96
N ASP A 627 -14.97 14.59 -0.37
CA ASP A 627 -14.83 13.27 -1.00
C ASP A 627 -13.44 12.71 -0.74
N ALA A 628 -13.34 11.39 -0.56
CA ALA A 628 -12.09 10.74 -0.23
C ALA A 628 -11.89 9.41 -0.96
N ALA A 629 -10.67 9.17 -1.43
CA ALA A 629 -10.19 7.83 -1.74
C ALA A 629 -9.40 7.31 -0.56
N SER A 630 -9.42 6.00 -0.35
CA SER A 630 -8.66 5.37 0.73
C SER A 630 -8.09 4.03 0.34
N VAL A 631 -7.03 3.66 1.03
CA VAL A 631 -6.39 2.36 0.93
C VAL A 631 -5.91 1.92 2.32
N ARG A 632 -5.94 0.62 2.58
CA ARG A 632 -5.48 0.03 3.83
C ARG A 632 -4.48 -1.05 3.48
N GLY A 633 -3.25 -0.91 3.95
CA GLY A 633 -2.35 -2.05 4.05
C GLY A 633 -2.67 -2.91 5.28
N GLU A 634 -2.01 -4.05 5.41
CA GLU A 634 -2.22 -5.00 6.49
C GLU A 634 -0.88 -5.32 7.15
N PRO A 635 -0.68 -4.98 8.43
CA PRO A 635 0.51 -5.41 9.17
C PRO A 635 0.57 -6.94 9.24
N ALA A 636 1.77 -7.51 9.10
CA ALA A 636 1.98 -8.94 9.28
C ALA A 636 3.10 -9.18 10.28
N ILE A 637 2.79 -9.83 11.40
CA ILE A 637 3.81 -10.22 12.38
C ILE A 637 4.73 -11.25 11.71
N PRO A 638 6.07 -11.13 11.83
CA PRO A 638 6.96 -12.13 11.29
C PRO A 638 6.75 -13.51 11.90
N GLU A 639 6.61 -14.53 11.06
CA GLU A 639 6.58 -15.94 11.45
C GLU A 639 7.79 -16.65 10.84
N ASN A 640 8.54 -17.38 11.66
CA ASN A 640 9.73 -18.13 11.22
C ASN A 640 10.79 -17.29 10.47
N GLY A 641 10.95 -16.03 10.84
CA GLY A 641 11.92 -15.12 10.20
C GLY A 641 11.46 -14.53 8.86
N ALA A 642 10.18 -14.70 8.49
CA ALA A 642 9.58 -14.08 7.31
C ALA A 642 8.32 -13.30 7.69
N THR A 643 8.13 -12.12 7.10
CA THR A 643 6.87 -11.35 7.19
C THR A 643 6.37 -11.03 5.79
N ARG A 644 5.04 -10.93 5.65
CA ARG A 644 4.35 -10.64 4.38
C ARG A 644 3.29 -9.56 4.58
N PRO A 645 3.69 -8.32 4.92
CA PRO A 645 2.71 -7.25 5.13
C PRO A 645 2.03 -6.88 3.80
N GLY A 646 0.74 -6.59 3.85
CA GLY A 646 0.03 -5.90 2.77
C GLY A 646 0.36 -4.41 2.82
N LEU A 647 0.69 -3.80 1.68
CA LEU A 647 1.13 -2.40 1.63
C LEU A 647 0.22 -1.61 0.70
N GLY A 648 -0.50 -0.64 1.27
CA GLY A 648 -1.32 0.29 0.51
C GLY A 648 -0.58 1.60 0.20
N ALA A 649 -0.82 2.19 -0.98
CA ALA A 649 -0.41 3.56 -1.27
C ALA A 649 -1.45 4.34 -2.09
N LEU A 650 -1.55 5.65 -1.84
CA LEU A 650 -2.21 6.63 -2.71
C LEU A 650 -1.22 7.70 -3.19
N PHE A 651 -1.05 7.84 -4.50
CA PHE A 651 -0.05 8.72 -5.09
C PHE A 651 -0.57 9.43 -6.34
N CYS A 652 0.07 10.53 -6.75
CA CYS A 652 -0.29 11.19 -8.01
C CYS A 652 0.63 10.74 -9.13
N VAL A 653 0.05 10.45 -10.30
CA VAL A 653 0.76 9.96 -11.47
C VAL A 653 0.87 11.08 -12.49
N ALA A 654 2.10 11.40 -12.89
CA ALA A 654 2.40 12.41 -13.90
C ALA A 654 2.02 11.92 -15.31
N PRO A 655 1.80 12.82 -16.28
CA PRO A 655 1.65 12.43 -17.68
C PRO A 655 2.96 11.88 -18.25
N THR A 656 2.83 10.99 -19.21
CA THR A 656 3.93 10.51 -20.05
C THR A 656 4.16 11.43 -21.25
N THR A 657 5.21 11.15 -22.03
CA THR A 657 5.43 11.80 -23.33
C THR A 657 4.44 11.32 -24.41
N SER A 658 3.77 10.18 -24.21
CA SER A 658 2.78 9.65 -25.15
C SER A 658 1.38 10.21 -24.85
N ALA A 659 0.87 10.98 -25.81
CA ALA A 659 -0.52 11.43 -25.77
C ALA A 659 -1.50 10.25 -25.71
N PHE A 660 -1.18 9.13 -26.39
CA PHE A 660 -2.01 7.93 -26.39
C PHE A 660 -2.17 7.36 -24.98
N VAL A 661 -1.05 7.14 -24.26
CA VAL A 661 -1.08 6.61 -22.88
C VAL A 661 -1.82 7.58 -21.95
N ASN A 662 -1.57 8.88 -22.10
CA ASN A 662 -2.25 9.89 -21.29
C ASN A 662 -3.76 9.88 -21.53
N THR A 663 -4.22 9.77 -22.78
CA THR A 663 -5.64 9.65 -23.13
C THR A 663 -6.26 8.37 -22.58
N ALA A 664 -5.59 7.23 -22.77
CA ALA A 664 -6.10 5.93 -22.39
C ALA A 664 -6.29 5.81 -20.88
N LEU A 665 -5.34 6.29 -20.08
CA LEU A 665 -5.40 6.22 -18.62
C LEU A 665 -6.10 7.43 -17.99
N GLY A 666 -6.01 8.62 -18.60
CA GLY A 666 -6.40 9.89 -17.99
C GLY A 666 -5.26 10.50 -17.18
N LEU A 667 -4.03 10.49 -17.68
CA LEU A 667 -2.90 11.07 -16.95
C LEU A 667 -2.76 12.59 -17.23
N PRO A 668 -2.48 13.42 -16.21
CA PRO A 668 -2.23 13.08 -14.81
C PRO A 668 -3.50 12.63 -14.04
N GLY A 669 -3.31 11.78 -13.03
CA GLY A 669 -4.42 11.27 -12.21
C GLY A 669 -3.96 10.60 -10.92
N LEU A 670 -4.94 10.18 -10.11
CA LEU A 670 -4.69 9.44 -8.87
C LEU A 670 -4.22 8.01 -9.19
N GLY A 671 -3.26 7.52 -8.42
CA GLY A 671 -2.83 6.12 -8.39
C GLY A 671 -3.14 5.50 -7.04
N ARG A 672 -3.51 4.22 -7.04
CA ARG A 672 -3.69 3.40 -5.83
C ARG A 672 -3.04 2.03 -6.04
N VAL A 673 -2.40 1.49 -5.01
CA VAL A 673 -1.93 0.10 -4.98
C VAL A 673 -2.28 -0.51 -3.63
N THR A 674 -2.61 -1.80 -3.59
CA THR A 674 -3.03 -2.55 -2.39
C THR A 674 -2.14 -3.75 -2.08
#